data_AF-A0A6A6ZHZ8-F1
#
_entry.id   AF-A0A6A6ZHZ8-F1
#
_cell.length_a   1.000
_cell.length_b   1.000
_cell.length_c   1.000
_cell.angle_alpha   90.00
_cell.angle_beta   90.00
_cell.angle_gamma   90.00
#
_symmetry.space_group_name_H-M   'P 1'
#
loop_
_entity.id
_entity.type
_entity.pdbx_description
1 polymer ?
#
loop_
_entity_poly.entity_id
_entity_poly.type
_entity_poly.pdbx_seq_one_letter_code
_entity_poly.pdbx_strand_id
1 'polypeptide(L)'
;MFGLQFTASRTQIASYLFGVALFSISFLVFLNSSISFVITQRIGQSRNVGDAVGTLGFVDELVALVACPAWGLLSDRVGVRSVAVMGYTIVGVALWIFVQAKNVYPELLLARILFSLGGSATATMVTAVLPAMTFVKVVHDPRSPTRRARSHAVAASISSELTITPARFRSTSREPTADSRRSTDAGASTSQLAGLVGMFTGCGALVALLVFLPLPTRFQEAGETPATAVAYAFYVVGTIALFVALGCFFGLRSLPGEEGKCWKRLAGKDESKETDTRSKRDLVLIYPRLFWQSVRLGFVSSNIGLGYMGGFVARASSVAISLFIPLFTNHYFLQSGRCKVDPSNPSDIKSACPEAYKLAAMLTGISQLVALMCAPLFGYLSGRFPKYNIPLLVSAVAGIAGYSWFGSLTSPDYHSEDGTGAIFFIVALLGISQIGAIVCSLALLGRGINNDEVKPVPSHGAESTNGTSHPSAGATPPSSAPITPVDEDAPLLPRGRRDSSTEVHSHNHIKGSIAGTYSLLGGFGILLLTKAGGALFDSTGPGSPFYMMAAFNALLLVVGVGVSGWQTARPWQPAGRDEQLHACAVFVGSPRRGSGGRGHVIGARVTFLLRTRQTCLNGPGWEKTSHNKTTMWSRLSIMRIQQPYKWHSEILLPHFIMSFDTEVLIIGAGMSGLGLAVQIIRKFGISNFELIEKSEDVGGTWLANTYPGCGCDVASHFYSYSFALNPDWSRKYSMRPEIQAYFRSVAEQYRVVEHVRFHSIVEKAEWDDVDKVWVVKVLDLQTKQQSVRRAKILVSGVGSLSVPKKCDVPGADQFKGRMFHSAQWDHSFDWKDKDVVVLGNGCSATQFLPIMAAPPNPVRKITQFARQAQYLSERTNPVYSPLFKATMRYVPLTMRLYRFKHYYDMEADWSGFNIESGRPIRQSLAQENEAYVKKMAPRKYWDALVPKSEIGCKRKVLDTEYLKSLWRENVDLISDDPVERITEDGVVTRSGREVRADAIVLAIGFATQQMLCPMEILGKGGLSLNEYWDTETQGVAQAYFGTVVPHFPNFFVLMGPNTVTGHLSVIYTVECQMNFTLRLLAPILQSLPSYRSKSLLPALLAPSPATIEVLPEAAASDSKWTQREAKKLVWASGCTNWAIDAKTGMNNMMYPDWQFLYWWRSVWWRRQDFVYRDEKTGQEVRPGEVGRWVRRVALTAALVGVVVKRDFVLEELPRRLRGLDVGSIVRGWSG
;
A
#
# COMPACT_ATOMS: atom_id res chain seq x y z
N MET A 1 -0.38 1.22 3.62
CA MET A 1 -1.23 2.05 2.74
C MET A 1 -0.51 3.32 2.28
N PHE A 2 0.20 4.05 3.14
CA PHE A 2 0.87 5.30 2.76
C PHE A 2 2.40 5.18 2.75
N GLY A 3 2.94 4.71 1.62
CA GLY A 3 4.36 4.83 1.27
C GLY A 3 4.68 6.21 0.71
N LEU A 4 4.13 7.26 1.33
CA LEU A 4 4.19 8.65 0.86
C LEU A 4 5.24 9.42 1.66
N GLN A 5 6.22 10.00 0.97
CA GLN A 5 7.15 10.95 1.57
C GLN A 5 6.43 12.30 1.78
N PHE A 6 5.77 12.40 2.92
CA PHE A 6 5.27 13.66 3.47
C PHE A 6 6.35 14.32 4.33
N THR A 7 6.41 15.65 4.30
CA THR A 7 7.28 16.43 5.20
C THR A 7 6.56 16.79 6.51
N ALA A 8 5.24 16.66 6.55
CA ALA A 8 4.44 16.67 7.76
C ALA A 8 4.50 15.35 8.55
N SER A 9 4.32 15.44 9.86
CA SER A 9 4.30 14.27 10.76
C SER A 9 3.05 13.41 10.58
N ARG A 10 3.12 12.15 11.03
CA ARG A 10 1.94 11.25 11.08
C ARG A 10 0.77 11.85 11.88
N THR A 11 1.05 12.62 12.93
CA THR A 11 0.02 13.31 13.72
C THR A 11 -0.61 14.49 12.96
N GLN A 12 0.18 15.30 12.27
CA GLN A 12 -0.31 16.40 11.44
C GLN A 12 -1.22 15.89 10.31
N ILE A 13 -0.82 14.80 9.63
CA ILE A 13 -1.60 14.15 8.57
C ILE A 13 -2.91 13.55 9.14
N ALA A 14 -2.85 12.89 10.30
CA ALA A 14 -4.04 12.33 10.94
C ALA A 14 -5.04 13.43 11.34
N SER A 15 -4.58 14.51 11.97
CA SER A 15 -5.42 15.65 12.35
C SER A 15 -5.97 16.43 11.14
N TYR A 16 -5.28 16.41 10.00
CA TYR A 16 -5.80 16.97 8.76
C TYR A 16 -6.88 16.09 8.11
N LEU A 17 -6.70 14.77 8.04
CA LEU A 17 -7.68 13.88 7.42
C LEU A 17 -8.89 13.59 8.33
N PHE A 18 -8.66 13.17 9.57
CA PHE A 18 -9.71 12.81 10.52
C PHE A 18 -10.29 13.99 11.30
N GLY A 19 -9.54 15.09 11.41
CA GLY A 19 -10.05 16.36 11.95
C GLY A 19 -10.62 17.22 10.83
N VAL A 20 -9.74 17.95 10.14
CA VAL A 20 -10.12 19.02 9.20
C VAL A 20 -10.97 18.53 8.02
N ALA A 21 -10.54 17.50 7.29
CA ALA A 21 -11.25 17.05 6.07
C ALA A 21 -12.57 16.34 6.40
N LEU A 22 -12.59 15.48 7.42
CA LEU A 22 -13.78 14.77 7.85
C LEU A 22 -14.85 15.73 8.39
N PHE A 23 -14.56 16.48 9.46
CA PHE A 23 -15.59 17.20 10.21
C PHE A 23 -16.06 18.52 9.57
N SER A 24 -15.25 19.17 8.71
CA SER A 24 -15.67 20.38 7.99
C SER A 24 -16.94 20.15 7.17
N ILE A 25 -17.14 18.94 6.63
CA ILE A 25 -18.36 18.57 5.90
C ILE A 25 -19.42 17.99 6.84
N SER A 26 -19.05 17.19 7.85
CA SER A 26 -20.00 16.59 8.79
C SER A 26 -20.92 17.62 9.46
N PHE A 27 -20.36 18.76 9.90
CA PHE A 27 -21.15 19.79 10.57
C PHE A 27 -22.08 20.56 9.62
N LEU A 28 -21.61 20.87 8.39
CA LEU A 28 -22.43 21.50 7.36
C LEU A 28 -23.63 20.61 6.97
N VAL A 29 -23.38 19.31 6.72
CA VAL A 29 -24.42 18.35 6.33
C VAL A 29 -25.42 18.13 7.47
N PHE A 30 -24.95 18.06 8.73
CA PHE A 30 -25.86 18.00 9.88
C PHE A 30 -26.78 19.21 9.93
N LEU A 31 -26.24 20.44 9.99
CA LEU A 31 -27.07 21.63 10.18
C LEU A 31 -28.04 21.87 9.01
N ASN A 32 -27.60 21.63 7.77
CA ASN A 32 -28.45 21.79 6.59
C ASN A 32 -29.61 20.78 6.56
N SER A 33 -29.43 19.61 7.17
CA SER A 33 -30.46 18.56 7.22
C SER A 33 -31.31 18.60 8.50
N SER A 34 -30.85 19.28 9.57
CA SER A 34 -31.53 19.32 10.87
C SER A 34 -32.28 20.64 11.17
N ILE A 35 -31.99 21.71 10.44
CA ILE A 35 -32.61 23.04 10.63
C ILE A 35 -34.15 23.03 10.59
N SER A 36 -34.76 22.21 9.72
CA SER A 36 -36.22 22.07 9.63
C SER A 36 -36.84 21.53 10.93
N PHE A 37 -36.16 20.62 11.63
CA PHE A 37 -36.60 20.13 12.93
C PHE A 37 -36.49 21.20 14.02
N VAL A 38 -35.52 22.11 13.96
CA VAL A 38 -35.45 23.25 14.89
C VAL A 38 -36.64 24.19 14.70
N ILE A 39 -36.95 24.56 13.45
CA ILE A 39 -38.06 25.45 13.13
C ILE A 39 -39.42 24.83 13.53
N THR A 40 -39.63 23.54 13.24
CA THR A 40 -40.91 22.86 13.53
C THR A 40 -41.05 22.40 14.98
N GLN A 41 -40.04 21.77 15.58
CA GLN A 41 -40.13 21.14 16.91
C GLN A 41 -39.69 22.05 18.06
N ARG A 42 -38.92 23.11 17.81
CA ARG A 42 -38.40 24.01 18.87
C ARG A 42 -38.99 25.42 18.81
N ILE A 43 -39.15 25.99 17.61
CA ILE A 43 -39.80 27.30 17.40
C ILE A 43 -41.32 27.16 17.21
N GLY A 44 -41.81 25.97 16.81
CA GLY A 44 -43.24 25.70 16.64
C GLY A 44 -43.84 26.27 15.34
N GLN A 45 -43.01 26.78 14.42
CA GLN A 45 -43.49 27.32 13.14
C GLN A 45 -43.78 26.18 12.16
N SER A 46 -45.06 25.99 11.84
CA SER A 46 -45.54 24.98 10.88
C SER A 46 -45.78 25.53 9.46
N ARG A 47 -46.00 26.84 9.30
CA ARG A 47 -46.22 27.49 7.99
C ARG A 47 -44.92 28.11 7.45
N ASN A 48 -44.76 28.11 6.12
CA ASN A 48 -43.63 28.72 5.39
C ASN A 48 -42.22 28.22 5.79
N VAL A 49 -42.11 27.01 6.35
CA VAL A 49 -40.82 26.42 6.79
C VAL A 49 -39.82 26.31 5.63
N GLY A 50 -40.28 25.99 4.42
CA GLY A 50 -39.42 25.89 3.24
C GLY A 50 -38.78 27.22 2.84
N ASP A 51 -39.52 28.33 2.91
CA ASP A 51 -39.04 29.68 2.62
C ASP A 51 -38.04 30.17 3.69
N ALA A 52 -38.33 29.89 4.97
CA ALA A 52 -37.40 30.14 6.06
C ALA A 52 -36.07 29.39 5.88
N VAL A 53 -36.12 28.08 5.60
CA VAL A 53 -34.91 27.26 5.36
C VAL A 53 -34.16 27.73 4.09
N GLY A 54 -34.87 28.07 3.01
CA GLY A 54 -34.29 28.57 1.77
C GLY A 54 -33.57 29.91 1.95
N THR A 55 -34.18 30.84 2.67
CA THR A 55 -33.58 32.15 3.00
C THR A 55 -32.36 32.00 3.90
N LEU A 56 -32.43 31.13 4.92
CA LEU A 56 -31.30 30.84 5.81
C LEU A 56 -30.13 30.16 5.06
N GLY A 57 -30.41 29.30 4.09
CA GLY A 57 -29.41 28.71 3.18
C GLY A 57 -28.79 29.72 2.21
N PHE A 58 -29.59 30.65 1.66
CA PHE A 58 -29.09 31.71 0.78
C PHE A 58 -28.12 32.66 1.53
N VAL A 59 -28.41 32.94 2.79
CA VAL A 59 -27.53 33.75 3.66
C VAL A 59 -26.19 33.06 3.92
N ASP A 60 -26.13 31.72 4.01
CA ASP A 60 -24.86 31.01 4.17
C ASP A 60 -23.89 31.28 3.02
N GLU A 61 -24.38 31.18 1.77
CA GLU A 61 -23.56 31.39 0.57
C GLU A 61 -23.12 32.85 0.43
N LEU A 62 -24.00 33.81 0.79
CA LEU A 62 -23.65 35.23 0.82
C LEU A 62 -22.56 35.53 1.86
N VAL A 63 -22.66 34.95 3.06
CA VAL A 63 -21.62 35.05 4.10
C VAL A 63 -20.34 34.34 3.64
N ALA A 64 -20.44 33.17 2.99
CA ALA A 64 -19.30 32.40 2.52
C ALA A 64 -18.49 33.14 1.42
N LEU A 65 -19.15 33.85 0.50
CA LEU A 65 -18.48 34.72 -0.48
C LEU A 65 -17.55 35.74 0.19
N VAL A 66 -18.03 36.41 1.25
CA VAL A 66 -17.26 37.47 1.94
C VAL A 66 -16.23 36.88 2.90
N ALA A 67 -16.58 35.81 3.62
CA ALA A 67 -15.77 35.24 4.68
C ALA A 67 -14.59 34.38 4.16
N CYS A 68 -14.74 33.63 3.06
CA CYS A 68 -13.66 32.75 2.58
C CYS A 68 -12.37 33.52 2.20
N PRO A 69 -12.42 34.66 1.46
CA PRO A 69 -11.25 35.51 1.25
C PRO A 69 -10.64 36.06 2.54
N ALA A 70 -11.47 36.48 3.50
CA ALA A 70 -11.03 37.04 4.77
C ALA A 70 -10.30 36.00 5.64
N TRP A 71 -10.83 34.79 5.76
CA TRP A 71 -10.18 33.67 6.45
C TRP A 71 -8.89 33.23 5.75
N GLY A 72 -8.87 33.26 4.42
CA GLY A 72 -7.68 33.06 3.61
C GLY A 72 -6.55 34.03 4.00
N LEU A 73 -6.82 35.34 3.90
CA LEU A 73 -5.90 36.42 4.27
C LEU A 73 -5.41 36.31 5.73
N LEU A 74 -6.30 35.96 6.67
CA LEU A 74 -5.95 35.81 8.08
C LEU A 74 -5.01 34.60 8.30
N SER A 75 -5.21 33.50 7.59
CA SER A 75 -4.38 32.29 7.70
C SER A 75 -2.94 32.49 7.16
N ASP A 76 -2.74 33.43 6.22
CA ASP A 76 -1.39 33.82 5.81
C ASP A 76 -0.63 34.61 6.90
N ARG A 77 -1.33 35.27 7.85
CA ARG A 77 -0.72 36.02 8.95
C ARG A 77 -0.60 35.23 10.27
N VAL A 78 -1.70 34.62 10.72
CA VAL A 78 -1.81 33.93 12.03
C VAL A 78 -1.49 32.43 11.93
N GLY A 79 -1.43 31.90 10.70
CA GLY A 79 -1.17 30.50 10.41
C GLY A 79 -2.44 29.64 10.36
N VAL A 80 -2.42 28.61 9.50
CA VAL A 80 -3.60 27.78 9.18
C VAL A 80 -4.19 27.06 10.40
N ARG A 81 -3.34 26.64 11.35
CA ARG A 81 -3.77 26.06 12.63
C ARG A 81 -4.70 26.99 13.39
N SER A 82 -4.34 28.27 13.50
CA SER A 82 -5.04 29.24 14.32
C SER A 82 -6.44 29.49 13.77
N VAL A 83 -6.56 29.65 12.45
CA VAL A 83 -7.85 29.82 11.76
C VAL A 83 -8.71 28.55 11.81
N ALA A 84 -8.11 27.36 11.68
CA ALA A 84 -8.85 26.09 11.83
C ALA A 84 -9.46 25.94 13.23
N VAL A 85 -8.69 26.23 14.28
CA VAL A 85 -9.17 26.18 15.68
C VAL A 85 -10.29 27.21 15.90
N MET A 86 -10.11 28.46 15.45
CA MET A 86 -11.16 29.49 15.52
C MET A 86 -12.44 29.04 14.82
N GLY A 87 -12.35 28.53 13.59
CA GLY A 87 -13.50 28.06 12.81
C GLY A 87 -14.29 26.97 13.53
N TYR A 88 -13.61 25.96 14.07
CA TYR A 88 -14.28 24.88 14.82
C TYR A 88 -14.85 25.34 16.16
N THR A 89 -14.22 26.28 16.86
CA THR A 89 -14.80 26.92 18.07
C THR A 89 -16.06 27.72 17.73
N ILE A 90 -16.03 28.51 16.64
CA ILE A 90 -17.20 29.27 16.17
C ILE A 90 -18.34 28.32 15.79
N VAL A 91 -18.06 27.22 15.07
CA VAL A 91 -19.05 26.19 14.74
C VAL A 91 -19.67 25.56 15.99
N GLY A 92 -18.86 25.19 16.99
CA GLY A 92 -19.35 24.59 18.23
C GLY A 92 -20.26 25.54 19.02
N VAL A 93 -19.82 26.79 19.21
CA VAL A 93 -20.61 27.84 19.89
C VAL A 93 -21.88 28.19 19.11
N ALA A 94 -21.81 28.29 17.77
CA ALA A 94 -22.97 28.56 16.94
C ALA A 94 -24.04 27.47 17.06
N LEU A 95 -23.64 26.18 17.06
CA LEU A 95 -24.56 25.05 17.26
C LEU A 95 -25.25 25.08 18.63
N TRP A 96 -24.56 25.50 19.68
CA TRP A 96 -25.15 25.68 21.02
C TRP A 96 -26.12 26.86 21.09
N ILE A 97 -25.86 27.96 20.37
CA ILE A 97 -26.76 29.12 20.27
C ILE A 97 -27.98 28.79 19.39
N PHE A 98 -27.82 27.97 18.36
CA PHE A 98 -28.84 27.67 17.35
C PHE A 98 -30.16 27.13 17.93
N VAL A 99 -30.09 26.39 19.04
CA VAL A 99 -31.27 25.80 19.72
C VAL A 99 -31.79 26.61 20.90
N GLN A 100 -31.21 27.79 21.15
CA GLN A 100 -31.71 28.79 22.10
C GLN A 100 -32.58 29.85 21.42
N ALA A 101 -32.51 29.97 20.09
CA ALA A 101 -33.36 30.87 19.30
C ALA A 101 -34.85 30.52 19.46
N LYS A 102 -35.65 31.52 19.82
CA LYS A 102 -37.11 31.46 19.97
C LYS A 102 -37.83 31.90 18.69
N ASN A 103 -37.17 32.71 17.86
CA ASN A 103 -37.72 33.29 16.64
C ASN A 103 -36.82 32.99 15.43
N VAL A 104 -37.41 32.73 14.26
CA VAL A 104 -36.64 32.52 13.01
C VAL A 104 -35.87 33.79 12.62
N TYR A 105 -36.52 34.95 12.75
CA TYR A 105 -35.92 36.26 12.56
C TYR A 105 -36.08 37.09 13.84
N PRO A 106 -35.04 37.76 14.36
CA PRO A 106 -33.65 37.77 13.89
C PRO A 106 -32.78 36.63 14.45
N GLU A 107 -33.23 35.90 15.48
CA GLU A 107 -32.36 35.08 16.33
C GLU A 107 -31.75 33.86 15.60
N LEU A 108 -32.57 33.04 14.93
CA LEU A 108 -32.08 31.87 14.20
C LEU A 108 -31.20 32.28 13.01
N LEU A 109 -31.56 33.38 12.33
CA LEU A 109 -30.74 34.01 11.29
C LEU A 109 -29.37 34.44 11.79
N LEU A 110 -29.28 35.07 12.97
CA LEU A 110 -28.01 35.48 13.55
C LEU A 110 -27.14 34.26 13.94
N ALA A 111 -27.75 33.22 14.51
CA ALA A 111 -27.07 31.96 14.80
C ALA A 111 -26.57 31.25 13.52
N ARG A 112 -27.33 31.34 12.42
CA ARG A 112 -26.96 30.82 11.09
C ARG A 112 -25.77 31.60 10.48
N ILE A 113 -25.79 32.94 10.55
CA ILE A 113 -24.67 33.79 10.11
C ILE A 113 -23.39 33.44 10.89
N LEU A 114 -23.48 33.28 12.22
CA LEU A 114 -22.36 32.87 13.05
C LEU A 114 -21.83 31.48 12.67
N PHE A 115 -22.72 30.52 12.38
CA PHE A 115 -22.33 29.21 11.90
C PHE A 115 -21.64 29.27 10.53
N SER A 116 -22.17 30.01 9.54
CA SER A 116 -21.53 30.16 8.23
C SER A 116 -20.17 30.86 8.32
N LEU A 117 -20.00 31.82 9.25
CA LEU A 117 -18.71 32.43 9.54
C LEU A 117 -17.67 31.40 10.04
N GLY A 118 -18.07 30.40 10.82
CA GLY A 118 -17.20 29.27 11.21
C GLY A 118 -17.04 28.20 10.12
N GLY A 119 -18.11 27.89 9.39
CA GLY A 119 -18.13 26.92 8.29
C GLY A 119 -17.26 27.33 7.11
N SER A 120 -17.28 28.61 6.74
CA SER A 120 -16.38 29.20 5.73
C SER A 120 -14.91 29.14 6.15
N ALA A 121 -14.60 29.35 7.44
CA ALA A 121 -13.25 29.18 7.97
C ALA A 121 -12.77 27.72 7.83
N THR A 122 -13.55 26.77 8.34
CA THR A 122 -13.20 25.34 8.34
C THR A 122 -13.13 24.77 6.92
N ALA A 123 -14.01 25.18 6.01
CA ALA A 123 -13.96 24.84 4.60
C ALA A 123 -12.73 25.41 3.88
N THR A 124 -12.37 26.69 4.13
CA THR A 124 -11.15 27.30 3.56
C THR A 124 -9.89 26.59 4.09
N MET A 125 -9.89 26.11 5.34
CA MET A 125 -8.74 25.38 5.89
C MET A 125 -8.56 23.97 5.32
N VAL A 126 -9.61 23.33 4.76
CA VAL A 126 -9.44 22.08 4.00
C VAL A 126 -8.46 22.29 2.84
N THR A 127 -8.50 23.45 2.17
CA THR A 127 -7.65 23.74 1.01
C THR A 127 -6.33 24.42 1.40
N ALA A 128 -6.35 25.35 2.37
CA ALA A 128 -5.15 26.08 2.81
C ALA A 128 -4.09 25.22 3.52
N VAL A 129 -4.50 24.12 4.17
CA VAL A 129 -3.58 23.20 4.87
C VAL A 129 -2.85 22.27 3.89
N LEU A 130 -3.44 21.95 2.73
CA LEU A 130 -2.93 20.96 1.77
C LEU A 130 -1.45 21.19 1.35
N PRO A 131 -1.01 22.40 0.95
CA PRO A 131 0.36 22.61 0.47
C PRO A 131 1.40 22.56 1.61
N ALA A 132 0.99 22.91 2.84
CA ALA A 132 1.85 22.86 4.02
C ALA A 132 2.23 21.42 4.44
N MET A 133 1.45 20.42 4.01
CA MET A 133 1.72 19.00 4.28
C MET A 133 2.78 18.38 3.35
N THR A 134 3.09 19.05 2.23
CA THR A 134 4.03 18.56 1.20
C THR A 134 5.18 19.53 0.89
N PHE A 135 5.32 20.59 1.67
CA PHE A 135 6.40 21.58 1.51
C PHE A 135 7.79 20.97 1.75
N VAL A 136 8.66 21.00 0.73
CA VAL A 136 10.04 20.51 0.81
C VAL A 136 10.95 21.62 1.34
N LYS A 137 11.63 21.38 2.48
CA LYS A 137 12.57 22.34 3.08
C LYS A 137 13.87 22.33 2.27
N VAL A 138 14.17 23.43 1.57
CA VAL A 138 15.40 23.59 0.79
C VAL A 138 16.60 23.65 1.74
N VAL A 139 17.34 22.55 1.84
CA VAL A 139 18.60 22.47 2.59
C VAL A 139 19.65 23.32 1.87
N HIS A 140 20.08 24.41 2.51
CA HIS A 140 21.30 25.11 2.11
C HIS A 140 22.53 24.23 2.40
N ASP A 141 23.49 24.23 1.49
CA ASP A 141 24.78 23.57 1.71
C ASP A 141 25.54 24.33 2.82
N PRO A 142 25.99 23.64 3.90
CA PRO A 142 26.73 24.29 4.99
C PRO A 142 28.13 24.81 4.60
N ARG A 143 28.56 24.69 3.33
CA ARG A 143 29.86 25.19 2.83
C ARG A 143 29.86 26.64 2.32
N SER A 144 28.75 27.38 2.37
CA SER A 144 28.75 28.82 2.04
C SER A 144 29.39 29.66 3.17
N PRO A 145 30.46 30.45 2.93
CA PRO A 145 31.17 31.16 3.99
C PRO A 145 30.47 32.47 4.40
N THR A 146 29.48 32.40 5.28
CA THR A 146 28.83 33.58 5.88
C THR A 146 29.25 33.77 7.35
N ARG A 147 29.85 34.93 7.65
CA ARG A 147 30.33 35.30 8.99
C ARG A 147 29.23 35.16 10.05
N ARG A 148 29.48 34.37 11.11
CA ARG A 148 28.79 34.51 12.40
C ARG A 148 29.68 35.27 13.39
N ALA A 149 29.29 36.50 13.70
CA ALA A 149 29.78 37.18 14.90
C ALA A 149 29.22 36.49 16.16
N ARG A 150 29.94 36.57 17.28
CA ARG A 150 29.51 36.03 18.58
C ARG A 150 28.83 37.11 19.42
N SER A 151 27.92 36.70 20.28
CA SER A 151 27.68 37.32 21.59
C SER A 151 27.53 36.22 22.65
N HIS A 152 27.79 36.57 23.90
CA HIS A 152 27.93 35.64 25.06
C HIS A 152 26.62 35.66 25.89
N ALA A 153 26.39 34.89 26.97
CA ALA A 153 27.22 34.02 27.84
C ALA A 153 26.34 32.80 28.28
N VAL A 154 26.63 31.91 29.26
CA VAL A 154 27.50 31.86 30.46
C VAL A 154 28.19 30.47 30.55
N ALA A 155 29.23 30.32 31.38
CA ALA A 155 30.15 29.17 31.37
C ALA A 155 30.41 28.52 32.74
N ALA A 156 30.93 27.28 32.71
CA ALA A 156 31.73 26.58 33.72
C ALA A 156 32.33 25.31 33.06
N SER A 157 33.52 24.79 33.35
CA SER A 157 34.71 25.33 34.05
C SER A 157 35.99 24.75 33.38
N ILE A 158 37.18 24.94 33.97
CA ILE A 158 38.49 24.79 33.32
C ILE A 158 39.24 23.52 33.78
N SER A 159 40.24 23.09 32.99
CA SER A 159 41.35 22.16 33.28
C SER A 159 41.10 20.65 33.12
N SER A 160 42.08 19.81 32.77
CA SER A 160 43.37 19.99 32.05
C SER A 160 43.98 18.61 31.76
N GLU A 161 44.63 18.40 30.61
CA GLU A 161 46.02 17.88 30.48
C GLU A 161 46.41 17.57 29.02
N LEU A 162 47.72 17.55 28.75
CA LEU A 162 48.38 17.15 27.50
C LEU A 162 48.98 15.72 27.70
N THR A 163 49.53 14.95 26.76
CA THR A 163 50.69 15.26 25.87
C THR A 163 50.99 14.04 24.94
N ILE A 164 51.99 14.18 24.04
CA ILE A 164 52.75 13.10 23.33
C ILE A 164 52.20 12.61 21.96
N THR A 165 52.46 13.45 20.94
CA THR A 165 53.09 13.20 19.60
C THR A 165 52.61 12.11 18.60
N PRO A 166 52.92 12.24 17.27
CA PRO A 166 52.23 11.52 16.19
C PRO A 166 53.11 10.65 15.28
N ALA A 167 52.49 9.72 14.52
CA ALA A 167 53.10 9.12 13.32
C ALA A 167 52.08 8.73 12.23
N ARG A 168 52.32 9.26 11.02
CA ARG A 168 51.96 8.75 9.67
C ARG A 168 50.81 7.73 9.52
N PHE A 169 49.75 8.15 8.81
CA PHE A 169 49.26 7.36 7.67
C PHE A 169 48.78 8.27 6.54
N ARG A 170 49.20 7.98 5.30
CA ARG A 170 48.66 8.62 4.08
C ARG A 170 47.57 7.72 3.52
N SER A 171 46.37 8.25 3.31
CA SER A 171 45.34 7.59 2.50
C SER A 171 44.82 8.56 1.43
N THR A 172 45.07 8.24 0.17
CA THR A 172 44.57 8.99 -0.99
C THR A 172 43.10 8.66 -1.25
N SER A 173 42.19 9.40 -0.61
CA SER A 173 40.75 9.29 -0.84
C SER A 173 40.38 9.89 -2.21
N ARG A 174 40.15 9.02 -3.20
CA ARG A 174 39.62 9.40 -4.51
C ARG A 174 38.11 9.63 -4.36
N GLU A 175 37.63 10.87 -4.56
CA GLU A 175 36.21 11.19 -4.38
C GLU A 175 35.32 10.48 -5.43
N PRO A 176 34.24 9.78 -5.03
CA PRO A 176 33.19 9.35 -5.94
C PRO A 176 32.29 10.54 -6.28
N THR A 177 32.05 10.77 -7.58
CA THR A 177 31.14 11.84 -8.05
C THR A 177 29.70 11.58 -7.60
N ALA A 178 29.18 12.43 -6.72
CA ALA A 178 27.83 12.31 -6.18
C ALA A 178 26.76 12.80 -7.19
N ASP A 179 26.22 11.86 -7.99
CA ASP A 179 25.24 12.14 -9.05
C ASP A 179 23.89 12.66 -8.49
N SER A 180 23.65 13.97 -8.62
CA SER A 180 22.66 14.71 -7.82
C SER A 180 21.23 14.69 -8.39
N ARG A 181 20.54 13.55 -8.27
CA ARG A 181 19.12 13.42 -8.66
C ARG A 181 18.16 14.18 -7.73
N ARG A 182 17.91 15.46 -8.02
CA ARG A 182 16.91 16.28 -7.32
C ARG A 182 15.47 16.04 -7.84
N SER A 183 14.55 15.90 -6.88
CA SER A 183 13.10 16.22 -6.93
C SER A 183 12.29 15.85 -8.18
N THR A 184 11.53 14.73 -8.10
CA THR A 184 10.31 14.52 -8.92
C THR A 184 9.07 14.03 -8.14
N ASP A 185 9.19 13.67 -6.86
CA ASP A 185 8.11 13.01 -6.09
C ASP A 185 7.09 13.95 -5.39
N ALA A 186 7.41 15.23 -5.19
CA ALA A 186 6.57 16.16 -4.39
C ALA A 186 5.19 16.45 -5.02
N GLY A 187 5.13 16.61 -6.34
CA GLY A 187 3.85 16.78 -7.06
C GLY A 187 2.97 15.53 -7.05
N ALA A 188 3.60 14.34 -6.94
CA ALA A 188 2.89 13.06 -6.84
C ALA A 188 2.30 12.86 -5.43
N SER A 189 3.02 13.21 -4.36
CA SER A 189 2.50 13.12 -2.98
C SER A 189 1.37 14.12 -2.72
N THR A 190 1.49 15.34 -3.25
CA THR A 190 0.44 16.38 -3.17
C THR A 190 -0.86 15.93 -3.82
N SER A 191 -0.78 15.33 -5.02
CA SER A 191 -1.97 14.82 -5.73
C SER A 191 -2.63 13.62 -5.05
N GLN A 192 -1.84 12.71 -4.47
CA GLN A 192 -2.38 11.57 -3.73
C GLN A 192 -3.04 12.01 -2.41
N LEU A 193 -2.49 13.02 -1.72
CA LEU A 193 -3.12 13.59 -0.53
C LEU A 193 -4.45 14.29 -0.86
N ALA A 194 -4.54 15.00 -1.99
CA ALA A 194 -5.81 15.59 -2.45
C ALA A 194 -6.92 14.54 -2.66
N GLY A 195 -6.59 13.36 -3.19
CA GLY A 195 -7.54 12.24 -3.32
C GLY A 195 -8.01 11.66 -1.98
N LEU A 196 -7.12 11.61 -0.98
CA LEU A 196 -7.49 11.23 0.38
C LEU A 196 -8.40 12.28 1.02
N VAL A 197 -8.08 13.57 0.87
CA VAL A 197 -8.91 14.67 1.38
C VAL A 197 -10.32 14.60 0.79
N GLY A 198 -10.47 14.39 -0.52
CA GLY A 198 -11.77 14.21 -1.18
C GLY A 198 -12.55 12.98 -0.67
N MET A 199 -11.87 11.88 -0.39
CA MET A 199 -12.49 10.69 0.21
C MET A 199 -12.95 10.96 1.66
N PHE A 200 -12.13 11.63 2.47
CA PHE A 200 -12.46 11.95 3.86
C PHE A 200 -13.57 13.01 3.99
N THR A 201 -13.63 14.02 3.10
CA THR A 201 -14.77 14.95 3.05
C THR A 201 -16.08 14.24 2.69
N GLY A 202 -16.04 13.27 1.76
CA GLY A 202 -17.19 12.40 1.47
C GLY A 202 -17.61 11.52 2.65
N CYS A 203 -16.65 10.95 3.38
CA CYS A 203 -16.92 10.22 4.63
C CYS A 203 -17.55 11.11 5.71
N GLY A 204 -17.27 12.42 5.71
CA GLY A 204 -17.88 13.38 6.63
C GLY A 204 -19.40 13.48 6.47
N ALA A 205 -19.87 13.51 5.21
CA ALA A 205 -21.31 13.45 4.93
C ALA A 205 -21.95 12.14 5.43
N LEU A 206 -21.25 11.01 5.30
CA LEU A 206 -21.72 9.72 5.86
C LEU A 206 -21.74 9.72 7.39
N VAL A 207 -20.78 10.35 8.07
CA VAL A 207 -20.80 10.53 9.54
C VAL A 207 -22.01 11.38 9.96
N ALA A 208 -22.32 12.46 9.24
CA ALA A 208 -23.52 13.25 9.51
C ALA A 208 -24.81 12.42 9.36
N LEU A 209 -24.93 11.64 8.28
CA LEU A 209 -26.10 10.80 7.98
C LEU A 209 -26.28 9.62 8.96
N LEU A 210 -25.19 8.94 9.34
CA LEU A 210 -25.25 7.71 10.14
C LEU A 210 -25.10 7.93 11.66
N VAL A 211 -24.51 9.06 12.07
CA VAL A 211 -24.22 9.34 13.48
C VAL A 211 -24.96 10.56 14.00
N PHE A 212 -24.92 11.71 13.30
CA PHE A 212 -25.45 12.96 13.84
C PHE A 212 -26.97 13.13 13.63
N LEU A 213 -27.49 12.82 12.44
CA LEU A 213 -28.91 12.98 12.12
C LEU A 213 -29.84 11.96 12.80
N PRO A 214 -29.39 10.76 13.22
CA PRO A 214 -30.17 9.89 14.11
C PRO A 214 -30.14 10.27 15.60
N LEU A 215 -29.42 11.32 16.03
CA LEU A 215 -29.40 11.72 17.45
C LEU A 215 -30.78 12.19 17.97
N PRO A 216 -31.55 13.04 17.28
CA PRO A 216 -32.87 13.47 17.78
C PRO A 216 -33.84 12.31 17.96
N THR A 217 -33.86 11.32 17.06
CA THR A 217 -34.75 10.16 17.18
C THR A 217 -34.30 9.26 18.33
N ARG A 218 -33.00 9.02 18.51
CA ARG A 218 -32.48 8.22 19.65
C ARG A 218 -32.75 8.86 21.01
N PHE A 219 -32.75 10.18 21.11
CA PHE A 219 -33.16 10.85 22.35
C PHE A 219 -34.67 10.74 22.58
N GLN A 220 -35.51 10.82 21.54
CA GLN A 220 -36.96 10.56 21.65
C GLN A 220 -37.26 9.10 22.04
N GLU A 221 -36.54 8.13 21.47
CA GLU A 221 -36.59 6.71 21.85
C GLU A 221 -36.18 6.48 23.33
N ALA A 222 -35.32 7.34 23.88
CA ALA A 222 -34.93 7.35 25.29
C ALA A 222 -35.91 8.10 26.22
N GLY A 223 -37.04 8.60 25.69
CA GLY A 223 -38.11 9.26 26.46
C GLY A 223 -38.06 10.80 26.46
N GLU A 224 -37.13 11.44 25.76
CA GLU A 224 -37.07 12.90 25.69
C GLU A 224 -38.16 13.51 24.81
N THR A 225 -38.63 14.70 25.19
CA THR A 225 -39.57 15.45 24.34
C THR A 225 -38.92 15.81 23.00
N PRO A 226 -39.68 15.91 21.88
CA PRO A 226 -39.10 16.25 20.58
C PRO A 226 -38.27 17.54 20.58
N ALA A 227 -38.70 18.53 21.38
CA ALA A 227 -38.03 19.81 21.53
C ALA A 227 -36.72 19.74 22.37
N THR A 228 -36.62 18.84 23.35
CA THR A 228 -35.37 18.63 24.14
C THR A 228 -34.41 17.71 23.38
N ALA A 229 -34.91 16.65 22.75
CA ALA A 229 -34.14 15.73 21.92
C ALA A 229 -33.39 16.41 20.76
N VAL A 230 -34.04 17.35 20.06
CA VAL A 230 -33.38 18.18 19.03
C VAL A 230 -32.29 19.07 19.65
N ALA A 231 -32.55 19.68 20.81
CA ALA A 231 -31.54 20.49 21.49
C ALA A 231 -30.32 19.68 21.94
N TYR A 232 -30.53 18.48 22.50
CA TYR A 232 -29.47 17.57 22.93
C TYR A 232 -28.60 17.10 21.76
N ALA A 233 -29.20 16.78 20.60
CA ALA A 233 -28.44 16.49 19.39
C ALA A 233 -27.50 17.64 18.99
N PHE A 234 -27.98 18.89 19.02
CA PHE A 234 -27.16 20.07 18.72
C PHE A 234 -26.06 20.32 19.77
N TYR A 235 -26.35 20.16 21.05
CA TYR A 235 -25.34 20.30 22.11
C TYR A 235 -24.23 19.24 21.99
N VAL A 236 -24.57 17.99 21.66
CA VAL A 236 -23.61 16.90 21.40
C VAL A 236 -22.74 17.22 20.18
N VAL A 237 -23.35 17.58 19.03
CA VAL A 237 -22.57 17.88 17.81
C VAL A 237 -21.71 19.14 17.98
N GLY A 238 -22.19 20.17 18.69
CA GLY A 238 -21.39 21.34 19.07
C GLY A 238 -20.22 21.00 19.99
N THR A 239 -20.43 20.10 20.96
CA THR A 239 -19.36 19.60 21.84
C THR A 239 -18.29 18.84 21.04
N ILE A 240 -18.70 18.02 20.06
CA ILE A 240 -17.76 17.33 19.16
C ILE A 240 -16.95 18.34 18.33
N ALA A 241 -17.55 19.45 17.87
CA ALA A 241 -16.81 20.51 17.18
C ALA A 241 -15.74 21.17 18.07
N LEU A 242 -16.01 21.37 19.36
CA LEU A 242 -15.01 21.87 20.32
C LEU A 242 -13.87 20.86 20.56
N PHE A 243 -14.16 19.56 20.63
CA PHE A 243 -13.11 18.52 20.68
C PHE A 243 -12.29 18.45 19.38
N VAL A 244 -12.90 18.67 18.21
CA VAL A 244 -12.17 18.78 16.93
C VAL A 244 -11.28 20.02 16.89
N ALA A 245 -11.73 21.15 17.46
CA ALA A 245 -10.89 22.35 17.62
C ALA A 245 -9.64 22.04 18.48
N LEU A 246 -9.83 21.36 19.63
CA LEU A 246 -8.74 20.95 20.52
C LEU A 246 -7.77 19.97 19.82
N GLY A 247 -8.30 19.00 19.08
CA GLY A 247 -7.52 18.06 18.28
C GLY A 247 -6.69 18.75 17.19
N CYS A 248 -7.25 19.78 16.52
CA CYS A 248 -6.53 20.60 15.55
C CYS A 248 -5.44 21.47 16.21
N PHE A 249 -5.68 22.00 17.41
CA PHE A 249 -4.73 22.84 18.14
C PHE A 249 -3.41 22.11 18.48
N PHE A 250 -3.52 20.86 18.95
CA PHE A 250 -2.35 20.01 19.21
C PHE A 250 -1.80 19.38 17.93
N GLY A 251 -2.67 18.86 17.07
CA GLY A 251 -2.29 18.08 15.89
C GLY A 251 -1.59 18.88 14.79
N LEU A 252 -2.01 20.11 14.54
CA LEU A 252 -1.43 21.00 13.52
C LEU A 252 -0.28 21.87 14.08
N ARG A 253 0.31 21.51 15.23
CA ARG A 253 1.45 22.21 15.83
C ARG A 253 2.70 22.03 14.96
N SER A 254 3.47 23.10 14.78
CA SER A 254 4.76 23.11 14.04
C SER A 254 4.68 22.56 12.60
N LEU A 255 3.71 23.05 11.81
CA LEU A 255 3.61 22.71 10.39
C LEU A 255 4.78 23.28 9.57
N PRO A 256 5.33 22.52 8.59
CA PRO A 256 6.34 23.01 7.67
C PRO A 256 5.88 24.28 6.93
N GLY A 257 6.77 25.28 6.84
CA GLY A 257 6.48 26.56 6.18
C GLY A 257 5.51 27.49 6.93
N GLU A 258 5.10 27.15 8.16
CA GLU A 258 4.37 28.05 9.07
C GLU A 258 5.27 28.62 10.21
N GLU A 259 6.56 28.26 10.19
CA GLU A 259 7.60 28.74 11.12
C GLU A 259 7.67 30.28 11.11
N GLY A 260 7.19 30.92 12.18
CA GLY A 260 7.17 32.38 12.34
C GLY A 260 5.79 33.06 12.16
N LYS A 261 4.71 32.32 11.86
CA LYS A 261 3.34 32.86 11.91
C LYS A 261 2.78 32.79 13.35
N CYS A 262 2.33 33.92 13.88
CA CYS A 262 1.82 34.04 15.25
C CYS A 262 1.04 35.34 15.45
N TRP A 263 0.07 35.34 16.37
CA TRP A 263 -0.71 36.51 16.80
C TRP A 263 0.15 37.74 17.14
N LYS A 264 1.37 37.57 17.66
CA LYS A 264 2.30 38.67 17.98
C LYS A 264 2.57 39.61 16.78
N ARG A 265 2.65 39.07 15.56
CA ARG A 265 2.84 39.87 14.32
C ARG A 265 1.61 40.69 13.90
N LEU A 266 0.44 40.42 14.47
CA LEU A 266 -0.78 41.21 14.30
C LEU A 266 -0.99 42.20 15.46
N ALA A 267 -0.52 41.85 16.66
CA ALA A 267 -0.55 42.73 17.84
C ALA A 267 0.52 43.85 17.82
N GLY A 268 1.42 43.87 16.84
CA GLY A 268 2.40 44.95 16.65
C GLY A 268 3.41 45.14 17.79
N LYS A 269 3.65 44.09 18.59
CA LYS A 269 4.50 44.14 19.80
C LYS A 269 5.69 43.18 19.70
N ASP A 270 6.58 43.48 18.75
CA ASP A 270 7.98 43.09 18.83
C ASP A 270 8.77 44.30 19.38
N GLU A 271 9.67 44.07 20.34
CA GLU A 271 10.53 45.11 20.89
C GLU A 271 11.78 45.27 20.01
N SER A 272 11.68 46.10 18.97
CA SER A 272 12.84 46.59 18.21
C SER A 272 13.06 48.07 18.53
N LYS A 273 14.28 48.42 18.95
CA LYS A 273 14.69 49.83 19.04
C LYS A 273 14.67 50.48 17.66
N GLU A 274 14.04 51.66 17.62
CA GLU A 274 14.21 52.74 16.63
C GLU A 274 13.79 52.46 15.17
N THR A 275 13.49 53.56 14.45
CA THR A 275 13.08 53.64 13.02
C THR A 275 12.13 52.55 12.50
N ASP A 276 10.82 52.80 12.35
CA ASP A 276 10.28 53.83 11.44
C ASP A 276 8.80 54.15 11.75
N THR A 277 8.43 55.43 11.77
CA THR A 277 7.06 55.92 12.06
C THR A 277 6.05 55.66 10.93
N ARG A 278 6.50 55.18 9.77
CA ARG A 278 5.65 54.88 8.59
C ARG A 278 4.71 53.68 8.77
N SER A 279 5.17 52.65 9.49
CA SER A 279 4.60 51.29 9.50
C SER A 279 3.12 51.17 9.89
N LYS A 280 2.59 52.07 10.75
CA LYS A 280 1.20 51.97 11.25
C LYS A 280 0.12 52.28 10.21
N ARG A 281 0.41 52.99 9.11
CA ARG A 281 -0.57 53.22 8.03
C ARG A 281 -0.57 52.11 6.98
N ASP A 282 0.60 51.55 6.65
CA ASP A 282 0.71 50.47 5.66
C ASP A 282 0.06 49.15 6.13
N LEU A 283 -0.02 48.92 7.44
CA LEU A 283 -0.57 47.71 8.04
C LEU A 283 -2.03 47.41 7.63
N VAL A 284 -2.83 48.42 7.29
CA VAL A 284 -4.22 48.25 6.79
C VAL A 284 -4.29 48.21 5.26
N LEU A 285 -3.41 48.94 4.57
CA LEU A 285 -3.41 49.06 3.10
C LEU A 285 -2.91 47.81 2.36
N ILE A 286 -2.31 46.84 3.06
CA ILE A 286 -1.76 45.61 2.45
C ILE A 286 -2.83 44.53 2.19
N TYR A 287 -3.95 44.49 2.93
CA TYR A 287 -4.91 43.37 2.82
C TYR A 287 -5.55 43.21 1.42
N PRO A 288 -6.07 44.27 0.76
CA PRO A 288 -6.63 44.12 -0.59
C PRO A 288 -5.58 43.71 -1.62
N ARG A 289 -4.32 44.15 -1.43
CA ARG A 289 -3.21 43.88 -2.35
C ARG A 289 -2.85 42.40 -2.40
N LEU A 290 -2.87 41.71 -1.25
CA LEU A 290 -2.65 40.24 -1.17
C LEU A 290 -3.77 39.45 -1.86
N PHE A 291 -5.04 39.86 -1.67
CA PHE A 291 -6.17 39.25 -2.37
C PHE A 291 -6.06 39.44 -3.89
N TRP A 292 -5.86 40.68 -4.37
CA TRP A 292 -5.67 40.97 -5.80
C TRP A 292 -4.44 40.29 -6.40
N GLN A 293 -3.36 40.09 -5.64
CA GLN A 293 -2.24 39.25 -6.05
C GLN A 293 -2.69 37.79 -6.26
N SER A 294 -3.45 37.19 -5.35
CA SER A 294 -3.96 35.81 -5.51
C SER A 294 -4.93 35.64 -6.69
N VAL A 295 -5.72 36.68 -7.02
CA VAL A 295 -6.60 36.71 -8.20
C VAL A 295 -5.74 36.80 -9.47
N ARG A 296 -4.81 37.76 -9.55
CA ARG A 296 -3.87 37.92 -10.68
C ARG A 296 -3.05 36.65 -10.92
N LEU A 297 -2.66 35.95 -9.86
CA LEU A 297 -1.89 34.71 -9.94
C LEU A 297 -2.66 33.57 -10.62
N GLY A 298 -4.00 33.58 -10.57
CA GLY A 298 -4.84 32.64 -11.33
C GLY A 298 -4.77 32.83 -12.86
N PHE A 299 -4.46 34.05 -13.33
CA PHE A 299 -4.24 34.34 -14.75
C PHE A 299 -2.78 34.15 -15.19
N VAL A 300 -1.83 34.12 -14.24
CA VAL A 300 -0.39 34.01 -14.52
C VAL A 300 0.10 32.56 -14.39
N SER A 301 -0.29 31.83 -13.34
CA SER A 301 0.11 30.43 -13.16
C SER A 301 -0.97 29.48 -13.66
N SER A 302 -0.64 28.75 -14.72
CA SER A 302 -1.51 27.75 -15.36
C SER A 302 -2.11 26.73 -14.39
N ASN A 303 -1.36 26.28 -13.38
CA ASN A 303 -1.85 25.34 -12.37
C ASN A 303 -2.88 25.97 -11.44
N ILE A 304 -2.70 27.22 -11.04
CA ILE A 304 -3.62 27.92 -10.13
C ILE A 304 -4.91 28.30 -10.87
N GLY A 305 -4.83 28.77 -12.11
CA GLY A 305 -6.00 29.07 -12.95
C GLY A 305 -6.88 27.84 -13.22
N LEU A 306 -6.28 26.71 -13.61
CA LEU A 306 -7.03 25.45 -13.77
C LEU A 306 -7.58 24.94 -12.43
N GLY A 307 -6.88 25.18 -11.32
CA GLY A 307 -7.38 24.92 -9.96
C GLY A 307 -8.64 25.74 -9.65
N TYR A 308 -8.62 27.06 -9.87
CA TYR A 308 -9.78 27.94 -9.67
C TYR A 308 -10.98 27.53 -10.54
N MET A 309 -10.78 27.26 -11.83
CA MET A 309 -11.86 26.82 -12.73
C MET A 309 -12.43 25.45 -12.33
N GLY A 310 -11.57 24.48 -11.97
CA GLY A 310 -12.02 23.19 -11.47
C GLY A 310 -12.80 23.30 -10.15
N GLY A 311 -12.43 24.24 -9.28
CA GLY A 311 -13.17 24.56 -8.05
C GLY A 311 -14.57 25.13 -8.29
N PHE A 312 -14.71 26.05 -9.25
CA PHE A 312 -15.99 26.58 -9.71
C PHE A 312 -16.90 25.46 -10.24
N VAL A 313 -16.41 24.64 -11.18
CA VAL A 313 -17.19 23.52 -11.76
C VAL A 313 -17.56 22.47 -10.72
N ALA A 314 -16.64 22.12 -9.81
CA ALA A 314 -16.89 21.19 -8.71
C ALA A 314 -18.02 21.62 -7.78
N ARG A 315 -18.05 22.90 -7.40
CA ARG A 315 -19.07 23.44 -6.49
C ARG A 315 -20.42 23.62 -7.19
N ALA A 316 -20.45 24.08 -8.45
CA ALA A 316 -21.66 24.11 -9.26
C ALA A 316 -22.24 22.70 -9.49
N SER A 317 -21.40 21.71 -9.86
CA SER A 317 -21.80 20.30 -10.01
C SER A 317 -22.50 19.72 -8.78
N SER A 318 -22.11 20.17 -7.58
CA SER A 318 -22.71 19.71 -6.34
C SER A 318 -24.17 20.13 -6.22
N VAL A 319 -24.51 21.36 -6.63
CA VAL A 319 -25.89 21.89 -6.67
C VAL A 319 -26.71 21.22 -7.77
N ALA A 320 -26.11 20.95 -8.92
CA ALA A 320 -26.77 20.21 -10.01
C ALA A 320 -27.29 18.83 -9.52
N ILE A 321 -26.48 18.13 -8.74
CA ILE A 321 -26.77 16.78 -8.24
C ILE A 321 -27.69 16.78 -7.01
N SER A 322 -27.65 17.81 -6.16
CA SER A 322 -28.44 17.88 -4.92
C SER A 322 -29.79 18.60 -5.04
N LEU A 323 -29.90 19.61 -5.92
CA LEU A 323 -31.09 20.44 -6.10
C LEU A 323 -31.84 20.08 -7.38
N PHE A 324 -31.14 20.08 -8.52
CA PHE A 324 -31.80 19.98 -9.82
C PHE A 324 -32.22 18.55 -10.20
N ILE A 325 -31.51 17.49 -9.76
CA ILE A 325 -31.98 16.10 -9.95
C ILE A 325 -33.36 15.88 -9.26
N PRO A 326 -33.57 16.25 -7.98
CA PRO A 326 -34.90 16.22 -7.37
C PRO A 326 -35.94 17.09 -8.08
N LEU A 327 -35.62 18.33 -8.48
CA LEU A 327 -36.58 19.19 -9.19
C LEU A 327 -37.01 18.59 -10.54
N PHE A 328 -36.06 18.08 -11.33
CA PHE A 328 -36.33 17.38 -12.60
C PHE A 328 -37.23 16.16 -12.41
N THR A 329 -36.93 15.34 -11.38
CA THR A 329 -37.70 14.14 -11.06
C THR A 329 -39.14 14.49 -10.63
N ASN A 330 -39.29 15.49 -9.76
CA ASN A 330 -40.61 15.94 -9.29
C ASN A 330 -41.44 16.55 -10.44
N HIS A 331 -40.82 17.36 -11.31
CA HIS A 331 -41.49 17.94 -12.48
C HIS A 331 -42.04 16.85 -13.41
N TYR A 332 -41.26 15.79 -13.69
CA TYR A 332 -41.72 14.67 -14.52
C TYR A 332 -42.93 13.94 -13.92
N PHE A 333 -42.91 13.63 -12.62
CA PHE A 333 -44.03 12.92 -11.97
C PHE A 333 -45.31 13.76 -11.89
N LEU A 334 -45.18 15.09 -11.78
CA LEU A 334 -46.31 16.03 -11.86
C LEU A 334 -46.85 16.14 -13.29
N GLN A 335 -45.97 16.34 -14.28
CA GLN A 335 -46.35 16.51 -15.70
C GLN A 335 -46.96 15.24 -16.29
N SER A 336 -46.51 14.05 -15.88
CA SER A 336 -47.08 12.76 -16.29
C SER A 336 -48.40 12.40 -15.59
N GLY A 337 -48.94 13.27 -14.73
CA GLY A 337 -50.22 13.06 -14.03
C GLY A 337 -50.20 11.94 -12.97
N ARG A 338 -49.07 11.27 -12.78
CA ARG A 338 -48.85 10.22 -11.75
C ARG A 338 -48.87 10.78 -10.33
N CYS A 339 -48.77 12.09 -10.18
CA CYS A 339 -48.85 12.82 -8.92
C CYS A 339 -49.91 13.92 -8.97
N LYS A 340 -50.67 14.08 -7.88
CA LYS A 340 -51.54 15.23 -7.63
C LYS A 340 -51.15 15.87 -6.30
N VAL A 341 -50.86 17.17 -6.32
CA VAL A 341 -50.46 17.97 -5.16
C VAL A 341 -51.39 19.18 -5.11
N ASP A 342 -51.87 19.52 -3.92
CA ASP A 342 -52.70 20.72 -3.72
C ASP A 342 -51.84 21.99 -3.91
N PRO A 343 -52.21 22.92 -4.82
CA PRO A 343 -51.45 24.15 -5.05
C PRO A 343 -51.28 25.04 -3.81
N SER A 344 -52.12 24.89 -2.78
CA SER A 344 -52.10 25.71 -1.57
C SER A 344 -51.07 25.27 -0.52
N ASN A 345 -50.51 24.06 -0.61
CA ASN A 345 -49.57 23.54 0.39
C ASN A 345 -48.37 22.77 -0.21
N PRO A 346 -47.29 23.48 -0.62
CA PRO A 346 -46.08 22.85 -1.20
C PRO A 346 -45.32 21.87 -0.29
N SER A 347 -45.65 21.79 1.01
CA SER A 347 -44.97 20.86 1.93
C SER A 347 -45.33 19.39 1.71
N ASP A 348 -46.45 19.11 1.02
CA ASP A 348 -47.04 17.78 0.92
C ASP A 348 -46.39 16.86 -0.13
N ILE A 349 -45.42 17.34 -0.91
CA ILE A 349 -44.80 16.57 -2.02
C ILE A 349 -44.18 15.25 -1.54
N LYS A 350 -43.66 15.16 -0.31
CA LYS A 350 -43.13 13.89 0.24
C LYS A 350 -44.21 12.84 0.52
N SER A 351 -45.42 13.27 0.86
CA SER A 351 -46.56 12.42 1.19
C SER A 351 -47.37 12.07 -0.06
N ALA A 352 -47.59 13.05 -0.93
CA ALA A 352 -48.31 12.90 -2.20
C ALA A 352 -47.49 12.21 -3.31
N CYS A 353 -46.16 12.31 -3.29
CA CYS A 353 -45.25 11.75 -4.32
C CYS A 353 -44.10 10.91 -3.73
N PRO A 354 -44.39 9.83 -2.97
CA PRO A 354 -43.36 9.00 -2.35
C PRO A 354 -42.45 8.31 -3.38
N GLU A 355 -42.92 8.06 -4.60
CA GLU A 355 -42.11 7.44 -5.66
C GLU A 355 -41.10 8.40 -6.28
N ALA A 356 -41.51 9.62 -6.65
CA ALA A 356 -40.62 10.68 -7.11
C ALA A 356 -39.51 10.96 -6.10
N TYR A 357 -39.86 11.00 -4.81
CA TYR A 357 -38.88 11.20 -3.74
C TYR A 357 -37.88 10.02 -3.59
N LYS A 358 -38.36 8.77 -3.65
CA LYS A 358 -37.49 7.57 -3.64
C LYS A 358 -36.53 7.56 -4.83
N LEU A 359 -37.04 7.86 -6.03
CA LEU A 359 -36.25 7.89 -7.26
C LEU A 359 -35.20 9.01 -7.22
N ALA A 360 -35.59 10.24 -6.88
CA ALA A 360 -34.67 11.36 -6.73
C ALA A 360 -33.54 11.05 -5.73
N ALA A 361 -33.88 10.49 -4.56
CA ALA A 361 -32.91 10.07 -3.56
C ALA A 361 -31.98 8.95 -4.07
N MET A 362 -32.50 8.00 -4.85
CA MET A 362 -31.72 6.93 -5.47
C MET A 362 -30.72 7.48 -6.49
N LEU A 363 -31.14 8.37 -7.39
CA LEU A 363 -30.28 8.98 -8.40
C LEU A 363 -29.18 9.84 -7.77
N THR A 364 -29.54 10.81 -6.91
CA THR A 364 -28.56 11.63 -6.17
C THR A 364 -27.62 10.75 -5.34
N GLY A 365 -28.13 9.70 -4.68
CA GLY A 365 -27.34 8.76 -3.89
C GLY A 365 -26.32 7.95 -4.71
N ILE A 366 -26.71 7.42 -5.86
CA ILE A 366 -25.82 6.67 -6.76
C ILE A 366 -24.68 7.58 -7.28
N SER A 367 -25.01 8.83 -7.63
CA SER A 367 -24.01 9.82 -8.06
C SER A 367 -22.95 10.07 -6.97
N GLN A 368 -23.37 10.28 -5.72
CA GLN A 368 -22.45 10.49 -4.59
C GLN A 368 -21.67 9.23 -4.19
N LEU A 369 -22.25 8.03 -4.32
CA LEU A 369 -21.55 6.76 -4.08
C LEU A 369 -20.42 6.55 -5.10
N VAL A 370 -20.69 6.77 -6.39
CA VAL A 370 -19.69 6.70 -7.45
C VAL A 370 -18.60 7.76 -7.27
N ALA A 371 -18.99 8.99 -6.89
CA ALA A 371 -18.04 10.05 -6.54
C ALA A 371 -17.07 9.61 -5.44
N LEU A 372 -17.58 9.07 -4.32
CA LEU A 372 -16.76 8.62 -3.20
C LEU A 372 -15.83 7.46 -3.58
N MET A 373 -16.29 6.50 -4.37
CA MET A 373 -15.45 5.40 -4.89
C MET A 373 -14.35 5.88 -5.84
N CYS A 374 -14.60 6.93 -6.63
CA CYS A 374 -13.65 7.47 -7.60
C CYS A 374 -12.61 8.44 -7.00
N ALA A 375 -12.84 9.01 -5.81
CA ALA A 375 -11.93 10.01 -5.19
C ALA A 375 -10.45 9.54 -5.09
N PRO A 376 -10.14 8.30 -4.61
CA PRO A 376 -8.76 7.83 -4.52
C PRO A 376 -8.14 7.58 -5.89
N LEU A 377 -8.95 7.16 -6.87
CA LEU A 377 -8.52 6.90 -8.25
C LEU A 377 -8.08 8.19 -8.94
N PHE A 378 -8.88 9.28 -8.84
CA PHE A 378 -8.49 10.57 -9.39
C PHE A 378 -7.25 11.17 -8.71
N GLY A 379 -7.07 10.99 -7.40
CA GLY A 379 -5.86 11.43 -6.70
C GLY A 379 -4.60 10.70 -7.17
N TYR A 380 -4.68 9.38 -7.32
CA TYR A 380 -3.61 8.57 -7.90
C TYR A 380 -3.30 8.96 -9.34
N LEU A 381 -4.32 9.08 -10.20
CA LEU A 381 -4.15 9.44 -11.61
C LEU A 381 -3.58 10.86 -11.77
N SER A 382 -4.01 11.83 -10.97
CA SER A 382 -3.47 13.20 -10.96
C SER A 382 -1.98 13.20 -10.60
N GLY A 383 -1.58 12.39 -9.63
CA GLY A 383 -0.16 12.21 -9.28
C GLY A 383 0.63 11.44 -10.34
N ARG A 384 -0.03 10.58 -11.14
CA ARG A 384 0.62 9.76 -12.17
C ARG A 384 0.84 10.48 -13.50
N PHE A 385 -0.04 11.42 -13.86
CA PHE A 385 -0.04 12.14 -15.14
C PHE A 385 0.05 13.68 -15.00
N PRO A 386 1.00 14.23 -14.22
CA PRO A 386 1.01 15.65 -13.84
C PRO A 386 1.26 16.62 -15.02
N LYS A 387 1.93 16.17 -16.09
CA LYS A 387 2.37 17.02 -17.22
C LYS A 387 1.24 17.53 -18.13
N TYR A 388 0.12 16.82 -18.19
CA TYR A 388 -0.96 17.09 -19.14
C TYR A 388 -2.34 17.22 -18.48
N ASN A 389 -2.41 17.10 -17.16
CA ASN A 389 -3.64 17.18 -16.35
C ASN A 389 -4.81 16.32 -16.89
N ILE A 390 -4.50 15.22 -17.59
CA ILE A 390 -5.45 14.32 -18.26
C ILE A 390 -6.64 13.93 -17.38
N PRO A 391 -6.49 13.64 -16.07
CA PRO A 391 -7.64 13.31 -15.22
C PRO A 391 -8.67 14.44 -15.10
N LEU A 392 -8.25 15.71 -15.10
CA LEU A 392 -9.17 16.85 -15.12
C LEU A 392 -9.94 16.87 -16.45
N LEU A 393 -9.24 16.69 -17.58
CA LEU A 393 -9.85 16.65 -18.91
C LEU A 393 -10.86 15.49 -19.05
N VAL A 394 -10.52 14.31 -18.52
CA VAL A 394 -11.43 13.15 -18.48
C VAL A 394 -12.66 13.44 -17.62
N SER A 395 -12.52 14.10 -16.47
CA SER A 395 -13.67 14.49 -15.64
C SER A 395 -14.56 15.55 -16.30
N ALA A 396 -13.99 16.46 -17.08
CA ALA A 396 -14.73 17.44 -17.87
C ALA A 396 -15.49 16.77 -19.04
N VAL A 397 -14.87 15.82 -19.76
CA VAL A 397 -15.55 15.02 -20.81
C VAL A 397 -16.70 14.19 -20.21
N ALA A 398 -16.49 13.55 -19.06
CA ALA A 398 -17.55 12.83 -18.35
C ALA A 398 -18.69 13.77 -17.93
N GLY A 399 -18.36 15.01 -17.52
CA GLY A 399 -19.35 16.05 -17.21
C GLY A 399 -20.16 16.50 -18.41
N ILE A 400 -19.52 16.81 -19.54
CA ILE A 400 -20.21 17.20 -20.79
C ILE A 400 -21.20 16.11 -21.20
N ALA A 401 -20.73 14.85 -21.27
CA ALA A 401 -21.57 13.72 -21.67
C ALA A 401 -22.70 13.46 -20.68
N GLY A 402 -22.37 13.34 -19.40
CA GLY A 402 -23.34 13.06 -18.33
C GLY A 402 -24.41 14.15 -18.19
N TYR A 403 -24.01 15.43 -18.07
CA TYR A 403 -24.98 16.52 -17.91
C TYR A 403 -25.80 16.77 -19.18
N SER A 404 -25.22 16.64 -20.38
CA SER A 404 -26.01 16.75 -21.62
C SER A 404 -27.04 15.62 -21.71
N TRP A 405 -26.62 14.36 -21.50
CA TRP A 405 -27.55 13.23 -21.56
C TRP A 405 -28.63 13.30 -20.48
N PHE A 406 -28.32 13.73 -19.25
CA PHE A 406 -29.32 13.91 -18.20
C PHE A 406 -30.33 15.02 -18.56
N GLY A 407 -29.86 16.15 -19.11
CA GLY A 407 -30.73 17.23 -19.60
C GLY A 407 -31.57 16.86 -20.83
N SER A 408 -31.21 15.78 -21.54
CA SER A 408 -31.94 15.23 -22.69
C SER A 408 -32.87 14.04 -22.36
N LEU A 409 -33.01 13.65 -21.09
CA LEU A 409 -33.90 12.54 -20.71
C LEU A 409 -35.38 12.92 -20.93
N THR A 410 -36.10 12.07 -21.67
CA THR A 410 -37.58 12.12 -21.77
C THR A 410 -38.25 11.66 -20.48
N SER A 411 -37.65 10.68 -19.81
CA SER A 411 -38.09 10.16 -18.51
C SER A 411 -36.91 9.90 -17.57
N PRO A 412 -36.99 10.31 -16.28
CA PRO A 412 -36.10 9.86 -15.23
C PRO A 412 -36.49 8.49 -14.65
N ASP A 413 -37.70 8.00 -14.93
CA ASP A 413 -38.21 6.74 -14.38
C ASP A 413 -37.83 5.54 -15.27
N TYR A 414 -36.97 4.67 -14.74
CA TYR A 414 -36.51 3.46 -15.42
C TYR A 414 -37.56 2.33 -15.49
N HIS A 415 -38.75 2.51 -14.90
CA HIS A 415 -39.92 1.64 -15.06
C HIS A 415 -40.97 2.19 -16.06
N SER A 416 -40.81 3.41 -16.58
CA SER A 416 -41.70 3.97 -17.61
C SER A 416 -41.43 3.37 -18.99
N GLU A 417 -42.36 3.51 -19.94
CA GLU A 417 -42.25 2.93 -21.29
C GLU A 417 -41.10 3.55 -22.10
N ASP A 418 -40.81 4.85 -21.90
CA ASP A 418 -39.62 5.55 -22.40
C ASP A 418 -38.37 5.36 -21.52
N GLY A 419 -38.50 4.62 -20.42
CA GLY A 419 -37.50 4.45 -19.37
C GLY A 419 -36.40 3.47 -19.75
N THR A 420 -35.14 3.84 -19.49
CA THR A 420 -34.00 2.91 -19.68
C THR A 420 -33.06 2.95 -18.47
N GLY A 421 -32.51 1.79 -18.12
CA GLY A 421 -31.49 1.66 -17.06
C GLY A 421 -30.18 2.43 -17.33
N ALA A 422 -30.03 3.02 -18.53
CA ALA A 422 -28.94 3.93 -18.87
C ALA A 422 -28.86 5.16 -17.94
N ILE A 423 -29.97 5.56 -17.29
CA ILE A 423 -29.96 6.66 -16.32
C ILE A 423 -28.95 6.46 -15.20
N PHE A 424 -28.77 5.23 -14.70
CA PHE A 424 -27.78 4.94 -13.65
C PHE A 424 -26.34 5.15 -14.13
N PHE A 425 -26.06 4.89 -15.41
CA PHE A 425 -24.77 5.17 -16.03
C PHE A 425 -24.55 6.68 -16.25
N ILE A 426 -25.57 7.39 -16.73
CA ILE A 426 -25.54 8.86 -16.87
C ILE A 426 -25.25 9.52 -15.51
N VAL A 427 -25.98 9.12 -14.47
CA VAL A 427 -25.84 9.63 -13.10
C VAL A 427 -24.49 9.25 -12.46
N ALA A 428 -23.89 8.12 -12.85
CA ALA A 428 -22.52 7.79 -12.49
C ALA A 428 -21.48 8.73 -13.14
N LEU A 429 -21.71 9.17 -14.39
CA LEU A 429 -20.84 10.17 -15.06
C LEU A 429 -20.90 11.54 -14.38
N LEU A 430 -22.07 11.97 -13.88
CA LEU A 430 -22.20 13.17 -13.05
C LEU A 430 -21.31 13.09 -11.80
N GLY A 431 -21.32 11.96 -11.09
CA GLY A 431 -20.48 11.73 -9.91
C GLY A 431 -18.97 11.69 -10.23
N ILE A 432 -18.59 11.06 -11.34
CA ILE A 432 -17.22 11.04 -11.87
C ILE A 432 -16.74 12.46 -12.21
N SER A 433 -17.59 13.27 -12.83
CA SER A 433 -17.30 14.68 -13.16
C SER A 433 -17.09 15.51 -11.89
N GLN A 434 -18.03 15.44 -10.94
CA GLN A 434 -17.98 16.19 -9.69
C GLN A 434 -16.70 15.89 -8.90
N ILE A 435 -16.39 14.61 -8.63
CA ILE A 435 -15.21 14.26 -7.84
C ILE A 435 -13.90 14.48 -8.60
N GLY A 436 -13.89 14.24 -9.91
CA GLY A 436 -12.72 14.48 -10.75
C GLY A 436 -12.34 15.97 -10.75
N ALA A 437 -13.33 16.86 -10.86
CA ALA A 437 -13.14 18.29 -10.71
C ALA A 437 -12.60 18.65 -9.31
N ILE A 438 -13.20 18.15 -8.22
CA ILE A 438 -12.76 18.39 -6.83
C ILE A 438 -11.30 17.96 -6.61
N VAL A 439 -10.97 16.71 -6.94
CA VAL A 439 -9.67 16.13 -6.58
C VAL A 439 -8.55 16.68 -7.46
N CYS A 440 -8.81 16.87 -8.76
CA CYS A 440 -7.80 17.40 -9.67
C CYS A 440 -7.54 18.90 -9.43
N SER A 441 -8.56 19.69 -9.09
CA SER A 441 -8.38 21.12 -8.80
C SER A 441 -7.55 21.36 -7.53
N LEU A 442 -7.79 20.60 -6.46
CA LEU A 442 -7.00 20.64 -5.23
C LEU A 442 -5.55 20.19 -5.47
N ALA A 443 -5.35 19.12 -6.26
CA ALA A 443 -4.04 18.64 -6.65
C ALA A 443 -3.26 19.63 -7.54
N LEU A 444 -3.96 20.43 -8.35
CA LEU A 444 -3.40 21.52 -9.14
C LEU A 444 -3.02 22.72 -8.27
N LEU A 445 -3.91 23.12 -7.36
CA LEU A 445 -3.69 24.25 -6.45
C LEU A 445 -2.45 24.02 -5.56
N GLY A 446 -2.31 22.81 -5.00
CA GLY A 446 -1.13 22.43 -4.21
C GLY A 446 0.19 22.50 -5.00
N ARG A 447 0.21 21.97 -6.24
CA ARG A 447 1.38 22.02 -7.13
C ARG A 447 1.74 23.46 -7.53
N GLY A 448 0.74 24.31 -7.81
CA GLY A 448 0.94 25.73 -8.14
C GLY A 448 1.43 26.59 -6.96
N ILE A 449 1.03 26.26 -5.73
CA ILE A 449 1.51 26.94 -4.52
C ILE A 449 2.96 26.56 -4.19
N ASN A 450 3.30 25.28 -4.30
CA ASN A 450 4.65 24.77 -4.06
C ASN A 450 5.64 25.05 -5.21
N ASN A 451 5.14 25.46 -6.39
CA ASN A 451 5.91 25.82 -7.59
C ASN A 451 6.64 24.62 -8.24
N ASP A 452 5.93 23.47 -8.36
CA ASP A 452 6.38 22.26 -9.07
C ASP A 452 6.37 22.43 -10.62
N GLU A 453 6.85 23.56 -11.15
CA GLU A 453 6.87 23.82 -12.60
C GLU A 453 8.09 23.15 -13.28
N VAL A 454 7.82 22.10 -14.08
CA VAL A 454 8.83 21.31 -14.80
C VAL A 454 9.43 22.13 -15.95
N LYS A 455 10.51 22.86 -15.67
CA LYS A 455 11.37 23.45 -16.72
C LYS A 455 12.14 22.35 -17.47
N PRO A 456 12.13 22.31 -18.81
CA PRO A 456 12.97 21.38 -19.56
C PRO A 456 14.44 21.81 -19.47
N VAL A 457 15.32 20.87 -19.14
CA VAL A 457 16.78 21.05 -19.18
C VAL A 457 17.29 20.51 -20.53
N PRO A 458 18.09 21.28 -21.31
CA PRO A 458 18.70 20.77 -22.53
C PRO A 458 19.73 19.68 -22.23
N SER A 459 19.61 18.54 -22.90
CA SER A 459 20.63 17.48 -22.86
C SER A 459 21.70 17.75 -23.93
N HIS A 460 22.83 18.34 -23.55
CA HIS A 460 24.01 18.33 -24.41
C HIS A 460 24.62 16.92 -24.44
N GLY A 461 24.78 16.36 -25.64
CA GLY A 461 25.58 15.16 -25.86
C GLY A 461 27.08 15.46 -25.74
N ALA A 462 27.88 14.43 -25.52
CA ALA A 462 29.33 14.56 -25.50
C ALA A 462 29.91 14.61 -26.91
N GLU A 463 30.90 15.47 -27.12
CA GLU A 463 31.90 15.31 -28.19
C GLU A 463 33.27 15.08 -27.56
N SER A 464 34.10 14.31 -28.26
CA SER A 464 35.38 13.80 -27.75
C SER A 464 36.55 14.39 -28.51
N THR A 465 37.52 14.98 -27.80
CA THR A 465 38.84 15.32 -28.35
C THR A 465 39.96 14.82 -27.43
N ASN A 466 40.86 14.03 -28.00
CA ASN A 466 42.14 13.68 -27.37
C ASN A 466 43.11 14.85 -27.55
N GLY A 467 43.95 15.13 -26.54
CA GLY A 467 45.00 16.14 -26.64
C GLY A 467 45.95 16.11 -25.45
N THR A 468 47.19 15.68 -25.67
CA THR A 468 48.23 15.57 -24.63
C THR A 468 49.16 16.79 -24.64
N SER A 469 49.32 17.48 -23.50
CA SER A 469 50.63 17.99 -23.03
C SER A 469 50.57 18.71 -21.67
N HIS A 470 51.61 18.47 -20.87
CA HIS A 470 52.16 19.35 -19.83
C HIS A 470 53.46 19.95 -20.42
N PRO A 471 54.05 21.08 -19.94
CA PRO A 471 54.35 21.29 -18.50
C PRO A 471 54.46 22.74 -17.94
N SER A 472 54.76 22.79 -16.64
CA SER A 472 55.59 23.79 -15.91
C SER A 472 55.23 25.29 -15.77
N ALA A 473 55.00 25.66 -14.50
CA ALA A 473 55.73 26.66 -13.68
C ALA A 473 55.85 28.15 -14.10
N GLY A 474 55.71 29.06 -13.11
CA GLY A 474 56.04 30.49 -13.21
C GLY A 474 55.54 31.30 -12.00
N ALA A 475 56.28 32.32 -11.56
CA ALA A 475 56.01 33.05 -10.30
C ALA A 475 55.41 34.48 -10.47
N THR A 476 54.96 35.02 -9.34
CA THR A 476 54.61 36.42 -8.97
C THR A 476 55.59 37.53 -9.42
N PRO A 477 55.28 38.85 -9.25
CA PRO A 477 54.02 39.62 -9.32
C PRO A 477 54.19 41.05 -9.98
N PRO A 478 53.15 41.91 -9.98
CA PRO A 478 53.30 43.39 -9.93
C PRO A 478 52.45 44.02 -8.78
N SER A 479 52.89 45.01 -7.97
CA SER A 479 53.41 46.38 -8.20
C SER A 479 52.33 47.44 -8.51
N SER A 480 52.39 48.63 -7.88
CA SER A 480 51.24 49.56 -7.73
C SER A 480 51.57 51.06 -7.74
N ALA A 481 50.51 51.90 -7.88
CA ALA A 481 50.45 53.38 -7.70
C ALA A 481 50.97 54.23 -8.90
N PRO A 482 50.70 55.57 -8.99
CA PRO A 482 50.07 56.46 -7.99
C PRO A 482 49.04 57.56 -8.45
N ILE A 483 48.28 58.12 -7.46
CA ILE A 483 47.88 59.56 -7.27
C ILE A 483 46.88 60.22 -8.30
N THR A 484 45.56 60.35 -8.03
CA THR A 484 44.75 61.41 -7.29
C THR A 484 44.50 62.73 -8.08
N PRO A 485 43.48 63.61 -7.79
CA PRO A 485 42.60 63.72 -6.59
C PRO A 485 41.06 63.73 -6.87
N VAL A 486 40.23 63.13 -6.00
CA VAL A 486 39.45 63.69 -4.85
C VAL A 486 38.11 64.37 -5.20
N ASP A 487 37.00 63.77 -4.76
CA ASP A 487 36.05 64.41 -3.83
C ASP A 487 35.33 63.32 -2.99
N GLU A 488 34.86 63.63 -1.77
CA GLU A 488 34.50 62.63 -0.74
C GLU A 488 33.00 62.56 -0.41
N ASP A 489 32.31 61.44 -0.73
CA ASP A 489 31.10 60.98 0.01
C ASP A 489 30.72 59.49 -0.29
N ALA A 490 31.71 58.60 -0.34
CA ALA A 490 31.51 57.21 -0.79
C ALA A 490 31.29 56.21 0.38
N PRO A 491 30.19 55.44 0.43
CA PRO A 491 30.00 54.42 1.46
C PRO A 491 31.00 53.26 1.30
N LEU A 492 31.75 52.98 2.37
CA LEU A 492 32.80 51.95 2.43
C LEU A 492 32.24 50.51 2.31
N LEU A 493 31.97 50.05 1.09
CA LEU A 493 32.11 48.67 0.61
C LEU A 493 31.69 48.59 -0.88
N PRO A 494 32.45 47.94 -1.78
CA PRO A 494 32.06 47.81 -3.18
C PRO A 494 30.71 47.09 -3.35
N ARG A 495 29.83 47.66 -4.18
CA ARG A 495 28.64 46.95 -4.68
C ARG A 495 29.08 45.76 -5.54
N GLY A 496 29.18 44.59 -4.93
CA GLY A 496 29.31 43.33 -5.65
C GLY A 496 28.20 43.23 -6.70
N ARG A 497 28.59 42.90 -7.93
CA ARG A 497 27.68 42.68 -9.05
C ARG A 497 26.63 41.65 -8.60
N ARG A 498 25.35 42.01 -8.62
CA ARG A 498 24.28 41.02 -8.41
C ARG A 498 24.21 40.15 -9.65
N ASP A 499 24.95 39.05 -9.64
CA ASP A 499 24.61 37.91 -10.50
C ASP A 499 23.15 37.54 -10.22
N SER A 500 22.37 37.41 -11.28
CA SER A 500 20.91 37.22 -11.24
C SER A 500 20.55 35.77 -10.91
N SER A 501 21.06 35.28 -9.77
CA SER A 501 20.64 34.01 -9.17
C SER A 501 19.12 33.97 -9.10
N THR A 502 18.51 33.11 -9.91
CA THR A 502 17.07 33.18 -10.16
C THR A 502 16.31 32.63 -8.96
N GLU A 503 15.94 33.50 -8.01
CA GLU A 503 15.16 33.11 -6.84
C GLU A 503 13.87 32.40 -7.26
N VAL A 504 13.77 31.12 -6.90
CA VAL A 504 12.55 30.33 -7.10
C VAL A 504 11.55 30.74 -6.03
N HIS A 505 10.88 31.87 -6.25
CA HIS A 505 9.83 32.35 -5.35
C HIS A 505 8.75 31.26 -5.17
N SER A 506 8.50 30.88 -3.91
CA SER A 506 7.40 29.97 -3.55
C SER A 506 6.20 30.77 -3.07
N HIS A 507 5.01 30.44 -3.59
CA HIS A 507 3.75 31.13 -3.24
C HIS A 507 3.20 30.73 -1.86
N ASN A 508 3.95 29.93 -1.07
CA ASN A 508 3.58 29.50 0.27
C ASN A 508 3.30 30.64 1.28
N HIS A 509 3.71 31.88 0.97
CA HIS A 509 3.45 33.07 1.78
C HIS A 509 2.07 33.72 1.51
N ILE A 510 1.36 33.30 0.46
CA ILE A 510 0.00 33.73 0.07
C ILE A 510 -0.96 32.53 -0.14
N LYS A 511 -0.62 31.34 0.40
CA LYS A 511 -1.38 30.11 0.19
C LYS A 511 -2.79 30.17 0.77
N GLY A 512 -2.98 30.90 1.87
CA GLY A 512 -4.29 31.18 2.45
C GLY A 512 -5.15 32.05 1.54
N SER A 513 -4.57 33.12 0.99
CA SER A 513 -5.22 34.02 0.03
C SER A 513 -5.66 33.28 -1.25
N ILE A 514 -4.79 32.40 -1.77
CA ILE A 514 -5.09 31.52 -2.91
C ILE A 514 -6.23 30.52 -2.56
N ALA A 515 -6.21 29.93 -1.37
CA ALA A 515 -7.27 29.05 -0.86
C ALA A 515 -8.63 29.79 -0.68
N GLY A 516 -8.59 31.04 -0.23
CA GLY A 516 -9.76 31.91 -0.12
C GLY A 516 -10.36 32.25 -1.48
N THR A 517 -9.53 32.61 -2.46
CA THR A 517 -9.95 32.91 -3.85
C THR A 517 -10.49 31.68 -4.57
N TYR A 518 -9.89 30.49 -4.38
CA TYR A 518 -10.46 29.22 -4.84
C TYR A 518 -11.88 28.99 -4.29
N SER A 519 -12.06 29.26 -2.99
CA SER A 519 -13.35 29.04 -2.30
C SER A 519 -14.41 30.07 -2.71
N LEU A 520 -14.02 31.33 -2.91
CA LEU A 520 -14.86 32.41 -3.46
C LEU A 520 -15.43 32.05 -4.83
N LEU A 521 -14.57 31.61 -5.76
CA LEU A 521 -15.01 31.21 -7.11
C LEU A 521 -15.88 29.94 -7.07
N GLY A 522 -15.65 29.04 -6.10
CA GLY A 522 -16.55 27.94 -5.80
C GLY A 522 -17.96 28.40 -5.37
N GLY A 523 -18.06 29.35 -4.43
CA GLY A 523 -19.34 29.92 -3.99
C GLY A 523 -20.07 30.70 -5.10
N PHE A 524 -19.32 31.42 -5.95
CA PHE A 524 -19.89 32.05 -7.15
C PHE A 524 -20.52 31.04 -8.11
N GLY A 525 -19.91 29.85 -8.28
CA GLY A 525 -20.48 28.75 -9.06
C GLY A 525 -21.79 28.19 -8.47
N ILE A 526 -21.90 28.11 -7.14
CA ILE A 526 -23.15 27.74 -6.44
C ILE A 526 -24.24 28.76 -6.72
N LEU A 527 -23.97 30.05 -6.49
CA LEU A 527 -24.95 31.11 -6.65
C LEU A 527 -25.39 31.29 -8.11
N LEU A 528 -24.47 31.21 -9.06
CA LEU A 528 -24.76 31.30 -10.49
C LEU A 528 -25.66 30.14 -10.95
N LEU A 529 -25.34 28.88 -10.60
CA LEU A 529 -26.21 27.76 -10.96
C LEU A 529 -27.56 27.81 -10.22
N THR A 530 -27.59 28.23 -8.95
CA THR A 530 -28.84 28.30 -8.18
C THR A 530 -29.78 29.35 -8.75
N LYS A 531 -29.29 30.57 -9.05
CA LYS A 531 -30.13 31.67 -9.56
C LYS A 531 -30.38 31.59 -11.07
N ALA A 532 -29.33 31.50 -11.89
CA ALA A 532 -29.51 31.46 -13.35
C ALA A 532 -30.01 30.09 -13.83
N GLY A 533 -29.57 29.00 -13.18
CA GLY A 533 -30.11 27.67 -13.47
C GLY A 533 -31.59 27.54 -13.07
N GLY A 534 -31.98 28.09 -11.91
CA GLY A 534 -33.40 28.18 -11.52
C GLY A 534 -34.23 28.94 -12.56
N ALA A 535 -33.84 30.17 -12.89
CA ALA A 535 -34.53 30.96 -13.91
C ALA A 535 -34.61 30.27 -15.29
N LEU A 536 -33.58 29.49 -15.69
CA LEU A 536 -33.58 28.70 -16.92
C LEU A 536 -34.46 27.44 -16.84
N PHE A 537 -34.55 26.79 -15.68
CA PHE A 537 -35.47 25.68 -15.41
C PHE A 537 -36.92 26.15 -15.62
N ASP A 538 -37.28 27.29 -15.02
CA ASP A 538 -38.63 27.85 -15.05
C ASP A 538 -39.02 28.44 -16.41
N SER A 539 -38.08 29.05 -17.15
CA SER A 539 -38.37 29.77 -18.41
C SER A 539 -38.13 28.96 -19.69
N THR A 540 -37.18 28.02 -19.67
CA THR A 540 -36.72 27.29 -20.86
C THR A 540 -36.98 25.78 -20.77
N GLY A 541 -37.24 25.26 -19.56
CA GLY A 541 -37.65 23.88 -19.31
C GLY A 541 -36.65 23.10 -18.44
N PRO A 542 -37.06 21.92 -17.93
CA PRO A 542 -36.41 21.28 -16.79
C PRO A 542 -34.98 20.78 -17.06
N GLY A 543 -34.61 20.53 -18.33
CA GLY A 543 -33.25 20.12 -18.72
C GLY A 543 -32.19 21.24 -18.66
N SER A 544 -32.62 22.51 -18.68
CA SER A 544 -31.75 23.69 -18.88
C SER A 544 -30.60 23.87 -17.87
N PRO A 545 -30.75 23.60 -16.55
CA PRO A 545 -29.65 23.66 -15.60
C PRO A 545 -28.51 22.69 -15.92
N PHE A 546 -28.84 21.52 -16.47
CA PHE A 546 -27.87 20.50 -16.84
C PHE A 546 -27.13 20.89 -18.12
N TYR A 547 -27.80 21.48 -19.11
CA TYR A 547 -27.10 22.06 -20.28
C TYR A 547 -26.14 23.20 -19.87
N MET A 548 -26.50 24.04 -18.89
CA MET A 548 -25.57 25.04 -18.35
C MET A 548 -24.36 24.39 -17.64
N MET A 549 -24.56 23.29 -16.91
CA MET A 549 -23.44 22.51 -16.34
C MET A 549 -22.59 21.79 -17.38
N ALA A 550 -23.17 21.32 -18.49
CA ALA A 550 -22.42 20.80 -19.63
C ALA A 550 -21.57 21.91 -20.25
N ALA A 551 -22.09 23.14 -20.39
CA ALA A 551 -21.33 24.30 -20.86
C ALA A 551 -20.19 24.70 -19.92
N PHE A 552 -20.39 24.65 -18.59
CA PHE A 552 -19.32 24.89 -17.61
C PHE A 552 -18.21 23.82 -17.70
N ASN A 553 -18.55 22.55 -17.92
CA ASN A 553 -17.58 21.49 -18.16
C ASN A 553 -16.89 21.62 -19.54
N ALA A 554 -17.60 22.08 -20.57
CA ALA A 554 -17.03 22.37 -21.89
C ALA A 554 -16.00 23.51 -21.82
N LEU A 555 -16.29 24.58 -21.07
CA LEU A 555 -15.35 25.68 -20.83
C LEU A 555 -14.10 25.19 -20.08
N LEU A 556 -14.26 24.35 -19.06
CA LEU A 556 -13.15 23.71 -18.33
C LEU A 556 -12.31 22.81 -19.25
N LEU A 557 -12.94 22.06 -20.16
CA LEU A 557 -12.24 21.23 -21.15
C LEU A 557 -11.46 22.09 -22.16
N VAL A 558 -12.08 23.14 -22.72
CA VAL A 558 -11.45 24.05 -23.69
C VAL A 558 -10.24 24.74 -23.08
N VAL A 559 -10.35 25.32 -21.88
CA VAL A 559 -9.21 25.97 -21.21
C VAL A 559 -8.17 24.93 -20.77
N GLY A 560 -8.59 23.75 -20.29
CA GLY A 560 -7.68 22.67 -19.94
C GLY A 560 -6.84 22.16 -21.12
N VAL A 561 -7.46 21.97 -22.28
CA VAL A 561 -6.77 21.61 -23.53
C VAL A 561 -5.90 22.76 -24.04
N GLY A 562 -6.41 24.00 -24.03
CA GLY A 562 -5.65 25.19 -24.46
C GLY A 562 -4.38 25.40 -23.64
N VAL A 563 -4.47 25.33 -22.31
CA VAL A 563 -3.31 25.42 -21.39
C VAL A 563 -2.33 24.27 -21.62
N SER A 564 -2.81 23.03 -21.76
CA SER A 564 -1.94 21.86 -22.01
C SER A 564 -1.25 21.94 -23.38
N GLY A 565 -1.95 22.43 -24.40
CA GLY A 565 -1.42 22.67 -25.74
C GLY A 565 -0.37 23.78 -25.78
N TRP A 566 -0.63 24.89 -25.09
CA TRP A 566 0.31 26.01 -24.93
C TRP A 566 1.60 25.59 -24.24
N GLN A 567 1.52 24.72 -23.22
CA GLN A 567 2.69 24.12 -22.58
C GLN A 567 3.50 23.23 -23.54
N THR A 568 2.87 22.59 -24.53
CA THR A 568 3.58 21.83 -25.59
C THR A 568 4.07 22.65 -26.77
N ALA A 569 3.53 23.86 -27.01
CA ALA A 569 3.93 24.72 -28.13
C ALA A 569 5.24 25.49 -27.86
N ARG A 570 5.73 25.51 -26.62
CA ARG A 570 6.92 26.27 -26.21
C ARG A 570 8.34 25.78 -26.62
N PRO A 571 8.60 24.60 -27.23
CA PRO A 571 9.96 24.23 -27.63
C PRO A 571 10.39 24.81 -29.00
N TRP A 572 9.60 25.68 -29.63
CA TRP A 572 9.90 26.32 -30.92
C TRP A 572 10.05 27.85 -30.81
N GLN A 573 11.09 28.28 -30.10
CA GLN A 573 11.75 29.57 -30.35
C GLN A 573 13.26 29.33 -30.40
N PRO A 574 13.94 29.56 -31.54
CA PRO A 574 15.39 29.46 -31.61
C PRO A 574 16.03 30.65 -30.87
N ALA A 575 16.86 30.38 -29.87
CA ALA A 575 17.69 31.42 -29.26
C ALA A 575 18.79 31.83 -30.25
N GLY A 576 18.77 33.07 -30.75
CA GLY A 576 19.71 33.45 -31.81
C GLY A 576 19.61 34.82 -32.48
N ARG A 577 19.08 35.87 -31.82
CA ARG A 577 19.43 37.28 -32.10
C ARG A 577 18.86 38.28 -31.08
N ASP A 578 19.32 39.52 -31.23
CA ASP A 578 18.77 40.79 -30.70
C ASP A 578 18.90 41.06 -29.19
N GLU A 579 20.14 41.24 -28.74
CA GLU A 579 20.46 42.31 -27.77
C GLU A 579 21.65 43.16 -28.28
N GLN A 580 21.43 43.83 -29.41
CA GLN A 580 22.21 44.98 -29.86
C GLN A 580 21.26 46.07 -30.38
N LEU A 581 21.70 47.34 -30.31
CA LEU A 581 21.04 48.50 -30.91
C LEU A 581 19.67 48.91 -30.34
N HIS A 582 19.65 49.37 -29.09
CA HIS A 582 18.95 50.64 -28.81
C HIS A 582 19.91 51.80 -29.12
N ALA A 583 19.97 52.21 -30.40
CA ALA A 583 20.76 53.36 -30.84
C ALA A 583 20.06 54.09 -31.99
N CYS A 584 19.77 55.38 -31.76
CA CYS A 584 19.23 56.36 -32.71
C CYS A 584 17.86 56.08 -33.35
N ALA A 585 17.28 57.14 -33.90
CA ALA A 585 15.97 57.19 -34.52
C ALA A 585 16.05 57.96 -35.85
N VAL A 586 14.88 58.32 -36.38
CA VAL A 586 14.64 59.32 -37.45
C VAL A 586 14.84 58.85 -38.91
N PHE A 587 14.05 59.47 -39.81
CA PHE A 587 14.08 59.51 -41.28
C PHE A 587 13.49 58.35 -42.13
N VAL A 588 12.22 58.56 -42.51
CA VAL A 588 11.72 58.69 -43.90
C VAL A 588 12.22 57.70 -44.98
N GLY A 589 11.29 56.97 -45.60
CA GLY A 589 11.48 56.32 -46.90
C GLY A 589 10.16 55.82 -47.51
N SER A 590 9.91 56.12 -48.79
CA SER A 590 8.71 55.71 -49.54
C SER A 590 9.10 54.85 -50.78
N PRO A 591 8.27 54.50 -51.79
CA PRO A 591 7.92 53.09 -52.00
C PRO A 591 8.24 52.54 -53.41
N ARG A 592 8.10 51.22 -53.62
CA ARG A 592 7.83 50.55 -54.92
C ARG A 592 7.28 49.13 -54.66
N ARG A 593 6.21 48.68 -55.34
CA ARG A 593 6.13 48.01 -56.68
C ARG A 593 7.01 46.74 -56.77
N GLY A 594 6.51 45.58 -57.22
CA GLY A 594 5.14 45.19 -57.61
C GLY A 594 5.11 43.96 -58.53
N SER A 595 3.91 43.53 -58.97
CA SER A 595 3.59 42.47 -59.98
C SER A 595 4.06 41.02 -59.67
N GLY A 596 3.41 39.94 -60.19
CA GLY A 596 2.15 39.84 -60.96
C GLY A 596 1.94 38.45 -61.61
N GLY A 597 0.71 38.12 -62.06
CA GLY A 597 0.35 36.83 -62.70
C GLY A 597 0.00 35.71 -61.69
N ARG A 598 -1.01 34.83 -61.83
CA ARG A 598 -1.69 34.18 -62.99
C ARG A 598 -0.70 33.34 -63.85
N GLY A 599 -0.83 32.03 -64.06
CA GLY A 599 -1.77 31.01 -63.54
C GLY A 599 -2.65 30.38 -64.64
N HIS A 600 -2.75 29.04 -64.70
CA HIS A 600 -3.75 28.30 -65.51
C HIS A 600 -3.96 26.84 -65.06
N VAL A 601 -4.98 26.18 -65.64
CA VAL A 601 -5.50 24.83 -65.33
C VAL A 601 -5.30 23.90 -66.53
N ILE A 602 -5.10 22.60 -66.29
CA ILE A 602 -5.61 21.43 -67.05
C ILE A 602 -5.11 20.14 -66.34
N GLY A 603 -5.83 19.02 -66.46
CA GLY A 603 -5.42 17.72 -65.92
C GLY A 603 -5.86 16.54 -66.79
N ALA A 604 -5.29 15.35 -66.54
CA ALA A 604 -5.64 14.11 -67.23
C ALA A 604 -5.36 12.86 -66.37
N ARG A 605 -6.02 11.74 -66.69
CA ARG A 605 -5.79 10.41 -66.10
C ARG A 605 -4.63 9.70 -66.84
N VAL A 606 -3.86 8.86 -66.13
CA VAL A 606 -3.17 7.68 -66.71
C VAL A 606 -3.27 6.50 -65.73
N THR A 607 -3.26 5.28 -66.27
CA THR A 607 -3.53 4.02 -65.55
C THR A 607 -2.26 3.16 -65.39
N PHE A 608 -2.30 2.18 -64.48
CA PHE A 608 -1.64 0.86 -64.53
C PHE A 608 -0.21 0.74 -65.13
N LEU A 609 0.76 0.25 -64.33
CA LEU A 609 1.39 -1.06 -64.60
C LEU A 609 2.38 -1.51 -63.51
N LEU A 610 2.44 -2.83 -63.32
CA LEU A 610 3.56 -3.53 -62.67
C LEU A 610 4.68 -3.74 -63.69
N ARG A 611 5.96 -3.62 -63.29
CA ARG A 611 7.02 -4.42 -63.92
C ARG A 611 8.21 -4.72 -63.02
N THR A 612 8.80 -5.88 -63.27
CA THR A 612 9.93 -6.51 -62.59
C THR A 612 11.28 -5.97 -63.07
N ARG A 613 12.35 -6.30 -62.33
CA ARG A 613 13.69 -6.51 -62.89
C ARG A 613 14.31 -7.80 -62.35
N GLN A 614 15.18 -8.41 -63.14
CA GLN A 614 15.61 -9.81 -63.03
C GLN A 614 16.93 -10.02 -63.79
N THR A 615 17.89 -10.71 -63.18
CA THR A 615 19.12 -11.36 -63.72
C THR A 615 19.80 -12.12 -62.56
N CYS A 616 20.67 -13.13 -62.68
CA CYS A 616 21.06 -14.17 -63.67
C CYS A 616 22.06 -15.10 -62.91
N LEU A 617 22.24 -16.41 -63.10
CA LEU A 617 21.64 -17.51 -63.92
C LEU A 617 21.46 -18.74 -62.95
N ASN A 618 21.45 -20.05 -63.24
CA ASN A 618 21.67 -20.92 -64.43
C ASN A 618 20.91 -22.27 -64.27
N GLY A 619 21.17 -23.28 -65.13
CA GLY A 619 20.72 -24.68 -64.98
C GLY A 619 21.84 -25.69 -65.34
N PRO A 620 21.56 -26.98 -65.65
CA PRO A 620 20.29 -27.75 -65.69
C PRO A 620 20.08 -28.66 -64.44
N GLY A 621 19.16 -29.63 -64.33
CA GLY A 621 17.99 -30.05 -65.14
C GLY A 621 17.93 -31.58 -65.47
N TRP A 622 16.71 -32.11 -65.72
CA TRP A 622 16.34 -33.52 -66.06
C TRP A 622 16.48 -34.56 -64.90
N GLU A 623 15.68 -35.65 -64.77
CA GLU A 623 14.58 -36.23 -65.58
C GLU A 623 13.43 -36.88 -64.74
N LYS A 624 12.34 -37.28 -65.43
CA LYS A 624 11.10 -38.01 -64.99
C LYS A 624 11.38 -39.52 -64.71
N THR A 625 10.49 -40.41 -64.22
CA THR A 625 9.00 -40.52 -64.37
C THR A 625 8.26 -41.13 -63.14
N SER A 626 7.39 -42.17 -63.28
CA SER A 626 6.35 -42.55 -62.30
C SER A 626 5.69 -43.94 -62.58
N HIS A 627 4.55 -44.25 -61.90
CA HIS A 627 3.58 -45.37 -62.11
C HIS A 627 3.95 -46.78 -61.53
N ASN A 628 3.02 -47.69 -61.15
CA ASN A 628 1.54 -47.73 -61.11
C ASN A 628 0.94 -48.88 -60.22
N LYS A 629 -0.31 -48.70 -59.71
CA LYS A 629 -1.41 -49.74 -59.46
C LYS A 629 -1.13 -50.93 -58.49
N THR A 630 -2.06 -51.66 -57.82
CA THR A 630 -3.52 -51.64 -57.43
C THR A 630 -3.67 -52.53 -56.15
N THR A 631 -4.70 -53.27 -55.65
CA THR A 631 -6.13 -53.71 -55.88
C THR A 631 -6.56 -54.54 -54.61
N MET A 632 -7.80 -54.92 -54.24
CA MET A 632 -9.19 -54.39 -54.24
C MET A 632 -10.14 -55.38 -53.49
N TRP A 633 -11.32 -54.94 -52.95
CA TRP A 633 -12.41 -55.72 -52.27
C TRP A 633 -12.11 -56.30 -50.84
N SER A 634 -13.08 -56.73 -49.99
CA SER A 634 -14.39 -56.13 -49.57
C SER A 634 -15.07 -56.87 -48.37
N ARG A 635 -16.03 -56.18 -47.70
CA ARG A 635 -17.23 -56.68 -46.93
C ARG A 635 -17.18 -57.20 -45.47
N LEU A 636 -18.32 -56.94 -44.80
CA LEU A 636 -19.00 -57.63 -43.67
C LEU A 636 -18.72 -57.29 -42.17
N SER A 637 -19.52 -56.33 -41.70
CA SER A 637 -20.22 -56.13 -40.41
C SER A 637 -20.20 -57.18 -39.28
N ILE A 638 -20.08 -56.72 -38.01
CA ILE A 638 -21.14 -56.72 -36.95
C ILE A 638 -20.67 -55.92 -35.69
N MET A 639 -21.54 -55.72 -34.68
CA MET A 639 -21.45 -54.67 -33.64
C MET A 639 -20.47 -54.87 -32.47
N ARG A 640 -19.83 -53.74 -32.09
CA ARG A 640 -19.50 -53.20 -30.74
C ARG A 640 -19.40 -54.16 -29.53
N ILE A 641 -18.29 -54.02 -28.79
CA ILE A 641 -18.27 -53.54 -27.39
C ILE A 641 -16.98 -52.70 -27.16
N GLN A 642 -16.90 -51.94 -26.06
CA GLN A 642 -15.92 -50.87 -25.87
C GLN A 642 -14.51 -51.34 -25.45
N GLN A 643 -13.48 -50.89 -26.17
CA GLN A 643 -12.21 -50.29 -25.67
C GLN A 643 -11.27 -50.03 -26.87
N PRO A 644 -10.44 -48.97 -26.83
CA PRO A 644 -9.14 -49.06 -27.48
C PRO A 644 -7.99 -48.51 -26.61
N TYR A 645 -6.98 -49.36 -26.40
CA TYR A 645 -5.63 -48.89 -26.05
C TYR A 645 -4.95 -48.24 -27.28
N LYS A 646 -3.86 -47.50 -26.99
CA LYS A 646 -2.71 -47.17 -27.85
C LYS A 646 -2.84 -47.44 -29.35
N TRP A 647 -2.55 -46.40 -30.14
CA TRP A 647 -1.67 -46.55 -31.31
C TRP A 647 -0.55 -45.51 -31.25
N HIS A 648 0.64 -45.91 -31.70
CA HIS A 648 1.73 -44.97 -32.00
C HIS A 648 1.54 -44.40 -33.40
N SER A 649 1.90 -43.13 -33.58
CA SER A 649 2.25 -42.55 -34.87
C SER A 649 3.51 -41.71 -34.70
N GLU A 650 4.63 -42.20 -35.24
CA GLU A 650 5.85 -41.40 -35.32
C GLU A 650 5.63 -40.28 -36.34
N ILE A 651 5.56 -39.05 -35.85
CA ILE A 651 5.67 -37.85 -36.67
C ILE A 651 6.94 -37.14 -36.21
N LEU A 652 7.90 -37.01 -37.12
CA LEU A 652 9.21 -36.39 -36.90
C LEU A 652 9.09 -34.87 -36.72
N LEU A 653 8.55 -34.46 -35.58
CA LEU A 653 8.82 -33.15 -34.99
C LEU A 653 10.16 -33.22 -34.24
N PRO A 654 11.03 -32.20 -34.36
CA PRO A 654 12.28 -32.17 -33.61
C PRO A 654 11.97 -32.15 -32.11
N HIS A 655 12.33 -33.23 -31.41
CA HIS A 655 12.14 -33.32 -29.97
C HIS A 655 12.91 -32.20 -29.27
N PHE A 656 12.17 -31.29 -28.63
CA PHE A 656 12.72 -30.37 -27.65
C PHE A 656 13.05 -31.19 -26.39
N ILE A 657 14.21 -31.85 -26.39
CA ILE A 657 14.73 -32.56 -25.22
C ILE A 657 14.90 -31.53 -24.11
N MET A 658 14.07 -31.62 -23.07
CA MET A 658 14.21 -30.76 -21.90
C MET A 658 15.43 -31.22 -21.11
N SER A 659 16.33 -30.30 -20.76
CA SER A 659 17.56 -30.62 -20.01
C SER A 659 17.32 -30.92 -18.52
N PHE A 660 16.05 -30.98 -18.09
CA PHE A 660 15.59 -31.23 -16.73
C PHE A 660 14.26 -31.98 -16.73
N ASP A 661 14.04 -32.82 -15.72
CA ASP A 661 12.82 -33.63 -15.56
C ASP A 661 11.65 -32.77 -15.04
N THR A 662 11.95 -31.86 -14.10
CA THR A 662 10.94 -31.06 -13.37
C THR A 662 11.27 -29.56 -13.41
N GLU A 663 10.24 -28.73 -13.55
CA GLU A 663 10.42 -27.27 -13.59
C GLU A 663 10.71 -26.72 -12.18
N VAL A 664 10.15 -27.33 -11.13
CA VAL A 664 10.38 -26.94 -9.73
C VAL A 664 10.48 -28.19 -8.84
N LEU A 665 11.65 -28.40 -8.22
CA LEU A 665 11.82 -29.41 -7.17
C LEU A 665 11.82 -28.73 -5.79
N ILE A 666 10.94 -29.20 -4.91
CA ILE A 666 10.75 -28.70 -3.56
C ILE A 666 11.21 -29.76 -2.56
N ILE A 667 11.99 -29.39 -1.55
CA ILE A 667 12.48 -30.32 -0.52
C ILE A 667 11.65 -30.14 0.76
N GLY A 668 10.90 -31.17 1.14
CA GLY A 668 9.99 -31.20 2.29
C GLY A 668 8.54 -30.82 1.94
N ALA A 669 7.59 -31.68 2.27
CA ALA A 669 6.15 -31.50 2.13
C ALA A 669 5.47 -30.95 3.42
N GLY A 670 6.26 -30.31 4.29
CA GLY A 670 5.74 -29.47 5.38
C GLY A 670 5.06 -28.20 4.87
N MET A 671 4.58 -27.35 5.79
CA MET A 671 3.80 -26.14 5.46
C MET A 671 4.46 -25.19 4.44
N SER A 672 5.80 -25.15 4.40
CA SER A 672 6.58 -24.32 3.48
C SER A 672 6.54 -24.85 2.05
N GLY A 673 6.79 -26.15 1.84
CA GLY A 673 6.74 -26.76 0.51
C GLY A 673 5.31 -26.89 -0.01
N LEU A 674 4.39 -27.37 0.83
CA LEU A 674 2.97 -27.52 0.50
C LEU A 674 2.35 -26.19 0.07
N GLY A 675 2.55 -25.12 0.86
CA GLY A 675 1.97 -23.82 0.54
C GLY A 675 2.55 -23.20 -0.74
N LEU A 676 3.81 -23.51 -1.07
CA LEU A 676 4.42 -23.06 -2.32
C LEU A 676 3.83 -23.81 -3.51
N ALA A 677 3.71 -25.14 -3.45
CA ALA A 677 3.08 -25.96 -4.47
C ALA A 677 1.65 -25.48 -4.78
N VAL A 678 0.83 -25.27 -3.75
CA VAL A 678 -0.53 -24.71 -3.89
C VAL A 678 -0.51 -23.33 -4.56
N GLN A 679 0.47 -22.48 -4.25
CA GLN A 679 0.59 -21.16 -4.88
C GLN A 679 1.12 -21.21 -6.32
N ILE A 680 1.96 -22.18 -6.68
CA ILE A 680 2.40 -22.45 -8.06
C ILE A 680 1.18 -22.82 -8.92
N ILE A 681 0.40 -23.81 -8.48
CA ILE A 681 -0.86 -24.21 -9.12
C ILE A 681 -1.80 -23.00 -9.27
N ARG A 682 -2.09 -22.29 -8.17
CA ARG A 682 -3.10 -21.22 -8.14
C ARG A 682 -2.73 -19.94 -8.88
N LYS A 683 -1.43 -19.66 -9.12
CA LYS A 683 -0.97 -18.42 -9.79
C LYS A 683 -0.46 -18.63 -11.21
N PHE A 684 0.06 -19.81 -11.52
CA PHE A 684 0.69 -20.09 -12.81
C PHE A 684 0.05 -21.28 -13.55
N GLY A 685 -0.79 -22.08 -12.89
CA GLY A 685 -1.38 -23.27 -13.50
C GLY A 685 -0.35 -24.35 -13.87
N ILE A 686 0.86 -24.27 -13.30
CA ILE A 686 1.97 -25.20 -13.53
C ILE A 686 1.73 -26.48 -12.74
N SER A 687 1.93 -27.61 -13.41
CA SER A 687 1.79 -28.96 -12.86
C SER A 687 3.08 -29.79 -13.03
N ASN A 688 4.15 -29.24 -13.61
CA ASN A 688 5.46 -29.90 -13.64
C ASN A 688 6.31 -29.47 -12.43
N PHE A 689 5.89 -29.89 -11.23
CA PHE A 689 6.64 -29.71 -10.01
C PHE A 689 6.60 -30.99 -9.16
N GLU A 690 7.52 -31.12 -8.22
CA GLU A 690 7.67 -32.29 -7.36
C GLU A 690 8.12 -31.88 -5.96
N LEU A 691 7.66 -32.61 -4.94
CA LEU A 691 8.09 -32.47 -3.56
C LEU A 691 8.80 -33.76 -3.12
N ILE A 692 10.02 -33.67 -2.58
CA ILE A 692 10.74 -34.80 -1.98
C ILE A 692 10.55 -34.76 -0.47
N GLU A 693 9.93 -35.78 0.13
CA GLU A 693 9.60 -35.83 1.56
C GLU A 693 10.12 -37.13 2.20
N LYS A 694 10.81 -37.00 3.35
CA LYS A 694 11.39 -38.15 4.09
C LYS A 694 10.34 -38.99 4.81
N SER A 695 9.19 -38.37 5.11
CA SER A 695 8.08 -38.95 5.86
C SER A 695 7.12 -39.73 4.94
N GLU A 696 6.11 -40.37 5.53
CA GLU A 696 5.06 -41.15 4.85
C GLU A 696 3.87 -40.30 4.35
N ASP A 697 3.72 -39.07 4.85
CA ASP A 697 2.63 -38.13 4.52
C ASP A 697 3.15 -36.67 4.55
N VAL A 698 2.32 -35.73 4.12
CA VAL A 698 2.57 -34.28 4.17
C VAL A 698 2.51 -33.73 5.60
N GLY A 699 2.87 -32.45 5.80
CA GLY A 699 2.62 -31.72 7.05
C GLY A 699 3.84 -31.50 7.95
N GLY A 700 4.92 -32.25 7.75
CA GLY A 700 6.24 -31.99 8.35
C GLY A 700 6.22 -32.03 9.88
N THR A 701 6.42 -30.88 10.55
CA THR A 701 6.42 -30.76 12.02
C THR A 701 5.18 -31.39 12.67
N TRP A 702 4.00 -31.24 12.05
CA TRP A 702 2.72 -31.76 12.57
C TRP A 702 2.52 -33.26 12.34
N LEU A 703 3.22 -33.83 11.35
CA LEU A 703 3.29 -35.28 11.19
C LEU A 703 4.28 -35.87 12.21
N ALA A 704 5.50 -35.35 12.27
CA ALA A 704 6.60 -35.92 13.06
C ALA A 704 6.41 -35.81 14.59
N ASN A 705 5.92 -34.67 15.10
CA ASN A 705 5.81 -34.46 16.55
C ASN A 705 4.53 -35.10 17.09
N THR A 706 4.62 -36.36 17.50
CA THR A 706 3.49 -37.21 17.88
C THR A 706 3.25 -37.35 19.40
N TYR A 707 4.03 -36.64 20.23
CA TYR A 707 3.96 -36.74 21.69
C TYR A 707 2.58 -36.33 22.28
N PRO A 708 2.17 -36.92 23.43
CA PRO A 708 0.92 -36.57 24.11
C PRO A 708 0.78 -35.07 24.35
N GLY A 709 -0.40 -34.51 24.06
CA GLY A 709 -0.66 -33.09 24.28
C GLY A 709 -0.04 -32.13 23.26
N CYS A 710 0.68 -32.62 22.24
CA CYS A 710 1.25 -31.78 21.19
C CYS A 710 0.17 -30.87 20.55
N GLY A 711 0.38 -29.55 20.60
CA GLY A 711 -0.59 -28.56 20.11
C GLY A 711 0.00 -27.16 19.92
N CYS A 712 -0.69 -26.35 19.12
CA CYS A 712 -0.19 -25.02 18.73
C CYS A 712 -0.29 -24.00 19.87
N ASP A 713 0.58 -22.98 19.83
CA ASP A 713 0.58 -21.80 20.71
C ASP A 713 0.03 -20.53 20.02
N VAL A 714 -0.32 -20.62 18.72
CA VAL A 714 -1.00 -19.59 17.94
C VAL A 714 -2.47 -19.98 17.72
N ALA A 715 -3.38 -19.01 17.71
CA ALA A 715 -4.80 -19.29 17.48
C ALA A 715 -5.05 -19.87 16.08
N SER A 716 -5.79 -20.97 15.96
CA SER A 716 -5.89 -21.79 14.73
C SER A 716 -6.39 -21.04 13.48
N HIS A 717 -7.29 -20.08 13.67
CA HIS A 717 -7.78 -19.18 12.61
C HIS A 717 -6.68 -18.27 12.01
N PHE A 718 -5.57 -18.07 12.73
CA PHE A 718 -4.36 -17.39 12.26
C PHE A 718 -3.20 -18.36 11.97
N TYR A 719 -3.16 -19.52 12.65
CA TYR A 719 -2.27 -20.64 12.33
C TYR A 719 -2.84 -21.53 11.21
N SER A 720 -3.08 -20.92 10.05
CA SER A 720 -3.61 -21.52 8.83
C SER A 720 -3.22 -20.65 7.64
N TYR A 721 -3.30 -21.17 6.41
CA TYR A 721 -3.07 -20.35 5.21
C TYR A 721 -4.15 -19.28 5.03
N SER A 722 -3.77 -18.05 4.71
CA SER A 722 -4.70 -16.96 4.40
C SER A 722 -5.53 -17.22 3.14
N PHE A 723 -5.06 -18.11 2.28
CA PHE A 723 -5.68 -18.48 1.01
C PHE A 723 -6.57 -19.73 1.07
N ALA A 724 -6.52 -20.51 2.15
CA ALA A 724 -7.29 -21.73 2.38
C ALA A 724 -7.77 -21.77 3.84
N LEU A 725 -8.77 -20.94 4.15
CA LEU A 725 -9.29 -20.72 5.50
C LEU A 725 -10.23 -21.86 5.93
N ASN A 726 -10.18 -22.25 7.20
CA ASN A 726 -11.00 -23.31 7.79
C ASN A 726 -11.97 -22.73 8.85
N PRO A 727 -13.31 -22.85 8.69
CA PRO A 727 -14.30 -22.40 9.68
C PRO A 727 -14.51 -23.39 10.85
N ASP A 728 -14.08 -24.64 10.71
CA ASP A 728 -14.55 -25.76 11.52
C ASP A 728 -13.64 -26.11 12.71
N TRP A 729 -12.59 -25.31 12.97
CA TRP A 729 -11.68 -25.47 14.11
C TRP A 729 -12.43 -25.75 15.43
N SER A 730 -11.97 -26.73 16.20
CA SER A 730 -12.61 -27.21 17.43
C SER A 730 -12.48 -26.23 18.58
N ARG A 731 -11.37 -25.49 18.64
CA ARG A 731 -10.97 -24.63 19.76
C ARG A 731 -9.99 -23.55 19.35
N LYS A 732 -9.77 -22.56 20.22
CA LYS A 732 -8.84 -21.44 19.96
C LYS A 732 -7.44 -21.92 19.58
N TYR A 733 -6.86 -22.85 20.32
CA TYR A 733 -5.53 -23.44 20.10
C TYR A 733 -5.65 -24.96 19.86
N SER A 734 -5.65 -25.37 18.58
CA SER A 734 -5.87 -26.76 18.17
C SER A 734 -4.69 -27.69 18.51
N MET A 735 -5.01 -28.98 18.63
CA MET A 735 -4.05 -30.06 18.89
C MET A 735 -3.49 -30.61 17.57
N ARG A 736 -2.35 -31.32 17.62
CA ARG A 736 -1.64 -31.87 16.46
C ARG A 736 -2.54 -32.58 15.43
N PRO A 737 -3.46 -33.50 15.80
CA PRO A 737 -4.23 -34.25 14.81
C PRO A 737 -5.11 -33.36 13.93
N GLU A 738 -5.70 -32.31 14.51
CA GLU A 738 -6.58 -31.38 13.79
C GLU A 738 -5.78 -30.48 12.82
N ILE A 739 -4.57 -30.10 13.20
CA ILE A 739 -3.66 -29.30 12.36
C ILE A 739 -3.06 -30.14 11.24
N GLN A 740 -2.72 -31.42 11.51
CA GLN A 740 -2.30 -32.37 10.49
C GLN A 740 -3.41 -32.61 9.47
N ALA A 741 -4.65 -32.87 9.92
CA ALA A 741 -5.81 -33.04 9.05
C ALA A 741 -6.09 -31.79 8.19
N TYR A 742 -5.91 -30.59 8.75
CA TYR A 742 -5.98 -29.35 7.98
C TYR A 742 -4.92 -29.29 6.86
N PHE A 743 -3.64 -29.53 7.14
CA PHE A 743 -2.62 -29.51 6.08
C PHE A 743 -2.82 -30.63 5.04
N ARG A 744 -3.21 -31.84 5.47
CA ARG A 744 -3.53 -32.97 4.59
C ARG A 744 -4.70 -32.63 3.64
N SER A 745 -5.82 -32.13 4.18
CA SER A 745 -6.98 -31.73 3.37
C SER A 745 -6.70 -30.59 2.39
N VAL A 746 -5.81 -29.64 2.72
CA VAL A 746 -5.34 -28.62 1.76
C VAL A 746 -4.47 -29.24 0.67
N ALA A 747 -3.63 -30.24 0.98
CA ALA A 747 -2.86 -30.96 -0.02
C ALA A 747 -3.77 -31.76 -0.97
N GLU A 748 -4.84 -32.36 -0.47
CA GLU A 748 -5.84 -33.09 -1.27
C GLU A 748 -6.70 -32.15 -2.12
N GLN A 749 -7.20 -31.05 -1.54
CA GLN A 749 -8.00 -30.03 -2.25
C GLN A 749 -7.29 -29.48 -3.51
N TYR A 750 -5.96 -29.34 -3.43
CA TYR A 750 -5.14 -28.85 -4.53
C TYR A 750 -4.36 -29.95 -5.26
N ARG A 751 -4.66 -31.23 -4.98
CA ARG A 751 -3.98 -32.39 -5.57
C ARG A 751 -2.45 -32.33 -5.48
N VAL A 752 -1.89 -31.76 -4.42
CA VAL A 752 -0.43 -31.71 -4.21
C VAL A 752 0.14 -33.09 -3.88
N VAL A 753 -0.65 -33.98 -3.28
CA VAL A 753 -0.21 -35.31 -2.83
C VAL A 753 0.36 -36.16 -3.97
N GLU A 754 -0.21 -36.10 -5.18
CA GLU A 754 0.27 -36.86 -6.35
C GLU A 754 1.61 -36.33 -6.91
N HIS A 755 2.07 -35.17 -6.44
CA HIS A 755 3.38 -34.59 -6.74
C HIS A 755 4.41 -34.83 -5.62
N VAL A 756 4.09 -35.59 -4.57
CA VAL A 756 5.01 -35.87 -3.45
C VAL A 756 5.64 -37.25 -3.60
N ARG A 757 6.98 -37.30 -3.62
CA ARG A 757 7.76 -38.52 -3.47
C ARG A 757 8.09 -38.72 -1.99
N PHE A 758 7.27 -39.52 -1.32
CA PHE A 758 7.42 -39.89 0.09
C PHE A 758 8.62 -40.82 0.33
N HIS A 759 8.94 -41.05 1.61
CA HIS A 759 10.07 -41.86 2.07
C HIS A 759 11.42 -41.56 1.38
N SER A 760 11.63 -40.33 0.92
CA SER A 760 12.76 -39.95 0.08
C SER A 760 13.54 -38.78 0.69
N ILE A 761 14.88 -38.86 0.70
CA ILE A 761 15.76 -37.76 1.13
C ILE A 761 16.55 -37.21 -0.05
N VAL A 762 16.80 -35.90 -0.05
CA VAL A 762 17.85 -35.31 -0.88
C VAL A 762 19.16 -35.42 -0.10
N GLU A 763 20.17 -36.05 -0.71
CA GLU A 763 21.52 -36.17 -0.13
C GLU A 763 22.43 -35.03 -0.61
N LYS A 764 22.44 -34.80 -1.94
CA LYS A 764 23.21 -33.74 -2.60
C LYS A 764 22.33 -32.99 -3.62
N ALA A 765 22.49 -31.68 -3.71
CA ALA A 765 22.02 -30.87 -4.83
C ALA A 765 23.16 -30.01 -5.38
N GLU A 766 23.40 -30.07 -6.69
CA GLU A 766 24.58 -29.50 -7.34
C GLU A 766 24.18 -28.68 -8.57
N TRP A 767 24.70 -27.45 -8.70
CA TRP A 767 24.38 -26.57 -9.82
C TRP A 767 25.21 -26.90 -11.06
N ASP A 768 24.52 -27.35 -12.11
CA ASP A 768 25.09 -27.58 -13.44
C ASP A 768 25.25 -26.23 -14.16
N ASP A 769 26.48 -25.72 -14.21
CA ASP A 769 26.80 -24.47 -14.91
C ASP A 769 26.90 -24.62 -16.44
N VAL A 770 26.67 -25.79 -17.02
CA VAL A 770 26.50 -25.95 -18.48
C VAL A 770 25.02 -25.84 -18.83
N ASP A 771 24.18 -26.71 -18.28
CA ASP A 771 22.74 -26.78 -18.60
C ASP A 771 21.87 -25.79 -17.80
N LYS A 772 22.45 -25.10 -16.81
CA LYS A 772 21.81 -24.14 -15.90
C LYS A 772 20.64 -24.76 -15.13
N VAL A 773 20.88 -25.93 -14.52
CA VAL A 773 19.89 -26.71 -13.75
C VAL A 773 20.49 -27.23 -12.45
N TRP A 774 19.64 -27.66 -11.52
CA TRP A 774 20.04 -28.39 -10.31
C TRP A 774 20.03 -29.89 -10.58
N VAL A 775 21.15 -30.56 -10.32
CA VAL A 775 21.30 -32.01 -10.33
C VAL A 775 21.16 -32.51 -8.89
N VAL A 776 20.08 -33.22 -8.60
CA VAL A 776 19.65 -33.58 -7.25
C VAL A 776 19.73 -35.09 -7.06
N LYS A 777 20.54 -35.55 -6.11
CA LYS A 777 20.64 -36.96 -5.69
C LYS A 777 19.59 -37.24 -4.62
N VAL A 778 18.66 -38.15 -4.93
CA VAL A 778 17.55 -38.56 -4.08
C VAL A 778 17.69 -40.03 -3.70
N LEU A 779 17.85 -40.31 -2.41
CA LEU A 779 17.84 -41.66 -1.84
C LEU A 779 16.43 -42.02 -1.35
N ASP A 780 15.93 -43.15 -1.82
CA ASP A 780 14.74 -43.81 -1.28
C ASP A 780 15.09 -44.54 0.03
N LEU A 781 14.40 -44.20 1.13
CA LEU A 781 14.64 -44.75 2.45
C LEU A 781 14.10 -46.18 2.63
N GLN A 782 13.15 -46.63 1.81
CA GLN A 782 12.62 -47.99 1.83
C GLN A 782 13.49 -48.92 0.97
N THR A 783 13.69 -48.57 -0.31
CA THR A 783 14.39 -49.43 -1.28
C THR A 783 15.92 -49.29 -1.24
N LYS A 784 16.43 -48.24 -0.58
CA LYS A 784 17.86 -47.82 -0.57
C LYS A 784 18.42 -47.49 -1.95
N GLN A 785 17.57 -47.31 -2.96
CA GLN A 785 18.01 -46.92 -4.29
C GLN A 785 18.27 -45.40 -4.36
N GLN A 786 19.43 -45.03 -4.89
CA GLN A 786 19.71 -43.65 -5.28
C GLN A 786 19.17 -43.38 -6.69
N SER A 787 18.64 -42.19 -6.88
CA SER A 787 18.15 -41.69 -8.17
C SER A 787 18.58 -40.25 -8.37
N VAL A 788 18.94 -39.88 -9.60
CA VAL A 788 19.33 -38.51 -9.94
C VAL A 788 18.16 -37.82 -10.63
N ARG A 789 17.82 -36.60 -10.19
CA ARG A 789 16.73 -35.80 -10.73
C ARG A 789 17.24 -34.41 -11.12
N ARG A 790 16.88 -33.94 -12.31
CA ARG A 790 17.31 -32.65 -12.85
C ARG A 790 16.16 -31.66 -12.77
N ALA A 791 16.40 -30.50 -12.15
CA ALA A 791 15.36 -29.53 -11.79
C ALA A 791 15.75 -28.10 -12.19
N LYS A 792 14.83 -27.32 -12.79
CA LYS A 792 15.16 -25.95 -13.22
C LYS A 792 15.23 -24.93 -12.09
N ILE A 793 14.39 -25.13 -11.07
CA ILE A 793 14.30 -24.33 -9.84
C ILE A 793 14.34 -25.29 -8.65
N LEU A 794 15.11 -24.94 -7.62
CA LEU A 794 15.23 -25.72 -6.40
C LEU A 794 14.76 -24.90 -5.19
N VAL A 795 13.87 -25.45 -4.37
CA VAL A 795 13.37 -24.76 -3.17
C VAL A 795 13.43 -25.66 -1.95
N SER A 796 14.19 -25.25 -0.93
CA SER A 796 14.15 -25.91 0.37
C SER A 796 12.97 -25.41 1.20
N GLY A 797 12.14 -26.34 1.67
CA GLY A 797 11.02 -26.14 2.60
C GLY A 797 11.14 -26.97 3.88
N VAL A 798 12.32 -27.51 4.18
CA VAL A 798 12.56 -28.51 5.25
C VAL A 798 12.35 -27.98 6.68
N GLY A 799 12.42 -26.66 6.87
CA GLY A 799 12.26 -25.98 8.16
C GLY A 799 13.42 -26.20 9.15
N SER A 800 13.56 -25.30 10.10
CA SER A 800 14.69 -25.24 11.06
C SER A 800 14.43 -25.88 12.43
N LEU A 801 13.31 -26.58 12.60
CA LEU A 801 12.90 -27.33 13.81
C LEU A 801 12.53 -28.78 13.45
N SER A 802 13.45 -29.46 12.76
CA SER A 802 13.21 -30.74 12.06
C SER A 802 14.22 -31.87 12.36
N VAL A 803 15.34 -31.53 13.02
CA VAL A 803 16.40 -32.46 13.47
C VAL A 803 16.47 -32.41 15.01
N PRO A 804 16.06 -33.47 15.73
CA PRO A 804 16.13 -33.51 17.20
C PRO A 804 17.58 -33.41 17.69
N LYS A 805 17.80 -32.77 18.84
CA LYS A 805 19.14 -32.72 19.44
C LYS A 805 19.44 -34.10 20.06
N LYS A 806 20.62 -34.67 19.76
CA LYS A 806 21.11 -35.87 20.46
C LYS A 806 21.31 -35.58 21.96
N CYS A 807 21.23 -36.62 22.80
CA CYS A 807 21.62 -36.52 24.20
C CYS A 807 23.13 -36.26 24.31
N ASP A 808 23.50 -35.30 25.14
CA ASP A 808 24.89 -34.90 25.44
C ASP A 808 25.27 -35.13 26.91
N VAL A 809 24.50 -35.97 27.62
CA VAL A 809 24.79 -36.40 28.98
C VAL A 809 25.69 -37.65 28.93
N PRO A 810 26.82 -37.70 29.65
CA PRO A 810 27.68 -38.89 29.74
C PRO A 810 26.91 -40.14 30.15
N GLY A 811 27.27 -41.30 29.60
CA GLY A 811 26.64 -42.59 29.91
C GLY A 811 25.31 -42.86 29.20
N ALA A 812 24.84 -41.97 28.32
CA ALA A 812 23.57 -42.15 27.59
C ALA A 812 23.44 -43.49 26.86
N ASP A 813 24.53 -43.99 26.26
CA ASP A 813 24.56 -45.26 25.53
C ASP A 813 24.59 -46.51 26.43
N GLN A 814 24.66 -46.36 27.75
CA GLN A 814 24.71 -47.44 28.74
C GLN A 814 23.34 -47.75 29.38
N PHE A 815 22.34 -46.89 29.18
CA PHE A 815 21.02 -47.03 29.79
C PHE A 815 20.25 -48.25 29.25
N LYS A 816 19.80 -49.13 30.14
CA LYS A 816 19.05 -50.36 29.81
C LYS A 816 17.55 -50.12 29.63
N GLY A 817 17.03 -48.99 30.13
CA GLY A 817 15.63 -48.59 29.97
C GLY A 817 15.33 -47.93 28.61
N ARG A 818 14.12 -47.38 28.45
CA ARG A 818 13.69 -46.74 27.19
C ARG A 818 14.10 -45.27 27.14
N MET A 819 15.07 -44.90 26.30
CA MET A 819 15.42 -43.49 26.04
C MET A 819 14.94 -43.04 24.66
N PHE A 820 14.15 -41.97 24.59
CA PHE A 820 13.65 -41.39 23.34
C PHE A 820 13.40 -39.88 23.44
N HIS A 821 13.37 -39.20 22.30
CA HIS A 821 13.13 -37.75 22.23
C HIS A 821 11.66 -37.43 21.97
N SER A 822 11.15 -36.32 22.51
CA SER A 822 9.77 -35.86 22.25
C SER A 822 9.35 -35.81 20.77
N ALA A 823 10.28 -35.50 19.85
CA ALA A 823 10.04 -35.42 18.41
C ALA A 823 10.15 -36.78 17.68
N GLN A 824 10.46 -37.86 18.42
CA GLN A 824 10.57 -39.25 17.97
C GLN A 824 9.94 -40.13 19.06
N TRP A 825 8.66 -39.89 19.35
CA TRP A 825 7.96 -40.50 20.47
C TRP A 825 7.82 -42.01 20.30
N ASP A 826 8.20 -42.79 21.31
CA ASP A 826 8.01 -44.24 21.32
C ASP A 826 6.56 -44.58 21.71
N HIS A 827 5.73 -44.91 20.71
CA HIS A 827 4.33 -45.33 20.92
C HIS A 827 4.20 -46.78 21.42
N SER A 828 5.29 -47.53 21.52
CA SER A 828 5.30 -48.87 22.15
C SER A 828 5.52 -48.81 23.67
N PHE A 829 5.89 -47.66 24.22
CA PHE A 829 6.15 -47.48 25.64
C PHE A 829 4.88 -47.10 26.41
N ASP A 830 4.27 -48.07 27.09
CA ASP A 830 3.31 -47.79 28.16
C ASP A 830 4.05 -47.29 29.41
N TRP A 831 3.77 -46.04 29.77
CA TRP A 831 4.34 -45.36 30.93
C TRP A 831 3.59 -45.66 32.24
N LYS A 832 2.52 -46.47 32.19
CA LYS A 832 1.74 -46.84 33.37
C LYS A 832 2.61 -47.46 34.46
N ASP A 833 2.46 -46.97 35.69
CA ASP A 833 3.13 -47.48 36.88
C ASP A 833 4.69 -47.46 36.81
N LYS A 834 5.26 -46.70 35.84
CA LYS A 834 6.72 -46.54 35.62
C LYS A 834 7.33 -45.35 36.36
N ASP A 835 8.63 -45.45 36.63
CA ASP A 835 9.49 -44.29 36.90
C ASP A 835 9.98 -43.70 35.57
N VAL A 836 9.73 -42.42 35.34
CA VAL A 836 10.14 -41.71 34.11
C VAL A 836 10.96 -40.48 34.47
N VAL A 837 12.18 -40.40 33.95
CA VAL A 837 13.00 -39.18 34.01
C VAL A 837 12.73 -38.31 32.80
N VAL A 838 12.52 -37.02 33.00
CA VAL A 838 12.27 -36.04 31.93
C VAL A 838 13.40 -35.02 31.90
N LEU A 839 14.20 -35.02 30.83
CA LEU A 839 15.30 -34.08 30.65
C LEU A 839 14.83 -32.86 29.87
N GLY A 840 14.58 -31.75 30.59
CA GLY A 840 14.18 -30.46 30.03
C GLY A 840 12.77 -30.01 30.39
N ASN A 841 12.55 -28.69 30.32
CA ASN A 841 11.31 -27.99 30.67
C ASN A 841 10.81 -27.04 29.57
N GLY A 842 11.17 -27.32 28.30
CA GLY A 842 10.64 -26.59 27.14
C GLY A 842 9.21 -26.99 26.78
N CYS A 843 8.65 -26.36 25.74
CA CYS A 843 7.23 -26.49 25.36
C CYS A 843 6.72 -27.93 25.18
N SER A 844 7.58 -28.88 24.77
CA SER A 844 7.20 -30.29 24.69
C SER A 844 6.92 -30.89 26.07
N ALA A 845 7.82 -30.69 27.04
CA ALA A 845 7.67 -31.26 28.39
C ALA A 845 6.43 -30.72 29.08
N THR A 846 6.16 -29.41 28.95
CA THR A 846 4.95 -28.79 29.52
C THR A 846 3.65 -29.31 28.90
N GLN A 847 3.70 -29.93 27.71
CA GLN A 847 2.53 -30.49 27.02
C GLN A 847 2.31 -31.98 27.31
N PHE A 848 3.36 -32.82 27.37
CA PHE A 848 3.19 -34.26 27.65
C PHE A 848 3.14 -34.60 29.15
N LEU A 849 3.92 -33.93 29.99
CA LEU A 849 4.03 -34.23 31.42
C LEU A 849 2.68 -34.16 32.16
N PRO A 850 1.79 -33.17 31.92
CA PRO A 850 0.52 -33.07 32.62
C PRO A 850 -0.44 -34.22 32.30
N ILE A 851 -0.27 -34.85 31.13
CA ILE A 851 -1.04 -36.01 30.67
C ILE A 851 -0.45 -37.30 31.24
N MET A 852 0.87 -37.50 31.15
CA MET A 852 1.54 -38.68 31.72
C MET A 852 1.36 -38.78 33.24
N ALA A 853 1.28 -37.64 33.94
CA ALA A 853 1.02 -37.59 35.37
C ALA A 853 -0.48 -37.65 35.75
N ALA A 854 -1.42 -37.79 34.80
CA ALA A 854 -2.86 -37.75 35.06
C ALA A 854 -3.53 -39.14 35.02
N PRO A 855 -4.62 -39.34 35.78
CA PRO A 855 -5.58 -40.40 35.50
C PRO A 855 -6.14 -40.30 34.06
N PRO A 856 -6.52 -41.41 33.41
CA PRO A 856 -6.64 -42.76 33.98
C PRO A 856 -5.35 -43.61 33.91
N ASN A 857 -4.31 -43.19 33.18
CA ASN A 857 -3.07 -43.96 32.98
C ASN A 857 -1.83 -43.19 33.47
N PRO A 858 -1.67 -42.97 34.78
CA PRO A 858 -0.57 -42.20 35.33
C PRO A 858 0.74 -43.00 35.38
N VAL A 859 1.86 -42.27 35.29
CA VAL A 859 3.16 -42.74 35.80
C VAL A 859 3.11 -43.00 37.30
N ARG A 860 3.96 -43.91 37.79
CA ARG A 860 4.24 -44.07 39.22
C ARG A 860 5.05 -42.89 39.75
N LYS A 861 6.03 -42.41 38.97
CA LYS A 861 6.75 -41.15 39.26
C LYS A 861 7.32 -40.53 37.98
N ILE A 862 7.19 -39.22 37.84
CA ILE A 862 8.03 -38.40 36.96
C ILE A 862 9.04 -37.64 37.82
N THR A 863 10.31 -37.69 37.44
CA THR A 863 11.35 -36.78 37.96
C THR A 863 11.89 -35.95 36.81
N GLN A 864 11.55 -34.66 36.80
CA GLN A 864 11.91 -33.72 35.74
C GLN A 864 13.12 -32.87 36.14
N PHE A 865 14.13 -32.81 35.26
CA PHE A 865 15.30 -31.96 35.42
C PHE A 865 15.17 -30.70 34.57
N ALA A 866 15.14 -29.53 35.22
CA ALA A 866 14.86 -28.23 34.63
C ALA A 866 16.03 -27.25 34.82
N ARG A 867 16.96 -27.21 33.84
CA ARG A 867 18.18 -26.38 33.91
C ARG A 867 17.95 -24.86 33.95
N GLN A 868 16.83 -24.36 33.44
CA GLN A 868 16.54 -22.93 33.43
C GLN A 868 15.03 -22.68 33.35
N ALA A 869 14.51 -21.83 34.24
CA ALA A 869 13.13 -21.35 34.21
C ALA A 869 12.70 -20.77 32.85
N GLN A 870 11.40 -20.83 32.57
CA GLN A 870 10.76 -20.38 31.32
C GLN A 870 9.55 -19.52 31.69
N TYR A 871 9.26 -18.46 30.92
CA TYR A 871 8.06 -17.66 31.13
C TYR A 871 6.81 -18.46 30.75
N LEU A 872 5.90 -18.66 31.71
CA LEU A 872 4.73 -19.53 31.60
C LEU A 872 3.44 -18.69 31.69
N SER A 873 2.82 -18.39 30.55
CA SER A 873 1.63 -17.53 30.44
C SER A 873 0.34 -18.35 30.40
N GLU A 874 -0.76 -17.76 30.87
CA GLU A 874 -2.08 -18.41 30.84
C GLU A 874 -2.55 -18.77 29.41
N ARG A 875 -3.15 -19.94 29.25
CA ARG A 875 -3.63 -20.49 27.98
C ARG A 875 -5.14 -20.72 27.98
N THR A 876 -5.93 -19.65 27.91
CA THR A 876 -7.38 -19.78 27.69
C THR A 876 -7.65 -20.46 26.35
N ASN A 877 -8.09 -21.73 26.36
CA ASN A 877 -8.31 -22.55 25.17
C ASN A 877 -9.79 -22.98 24.99
N PRO A 878 -10.73 -22.04 24.80
CA PRO A 878 -12.15 -22.34 24.68
C PRO A 878 -12.46 -23.18 23.42
N VAL A 879 -13.41 -24.10 23.58
CA VAL A 879 -14.05 -24.84 22.48
C VAL A 879 -15.00 -23.91 21.73
N TYR A 880 -14.99 -23.95 20.40
CA TYR A 880 -15.86 -23.11 19.58
C TYR A 880 -17.25 -23.75 19.41
N SER A 881 -18.30 -22.98 19.73
CA SER A 881 -19.69 -23.44 19.63
C SER A 881 -20.14 -23.65 18.18
N PRO A 882 -21.18 -24.46 17.92
CA PRO A 882 -21.75 -24.63 16.58
C PRO A 882 -22.17 -23.30 15.93
N LEU A 883 -22.74 -22.37 16.72
CA LEU A 883 -23.08 -21.02 16.27
C LEU A 883 -21.85 -20.23 15.84
N PHE A 884 -20.73 -20.30 16.57
CA PHE A 884 -19.49 -19.64 16.19
C PHE A 884 -18.95 -20.18 14.85
N LYS A 885 -18.94 -21.52 14.66
CA LYS A 885 -18.51 -22.15 13.40
C LYS A 885 -19.42 -21.76 12.24
N ALA A 886 -20.74 -21.76 12.44
CA ALA A 886 -21.71 -21.29 11.46
C ALA A 886 -21.48 -19.82 11.07
N THR A 887 -21.24 -18.94 12.04
CA THR A 887 -20.88 -17.53 11.80
C THR A 887 -19.60 -17.40 10.97
N MET A 888 -18.55 -18.19 11.28
CA MET A 888 -17.30 -18.18 10.51
C MET A 888 -17.45 -18.74 9.09
N ARG A 889 -18.35 -19.72 8.89
CA ARG A 889 -18.61 -20.36 7.60
C ARG A 889 -19.48 -19.51 6.67
N TYR A 890 -20.56 -18.93 7.19
CA TYR A 890 -21.63 -18.33 6.37
C TYR A 890 -21.64 -16.80 6.33
N VAL A 891 -21.13 -16.10 7.36
CA VAL A 891 -21.14 -14.63 7.37
C VAL A 891 -19.92 -14.08 6.62
N PRO A 892 -20.09 -13.31 5.53
CA PRO A 892 -18.98 -12.82 4.73
C PRO A 892 -17.95 -12.03 5.53
N LEU A 893 -16.67 -12.20 5.19
CA LEU A 893 -15.50 -11.55 5.80
C LEU A 893 -15.23 -11.84 7.29
N THR A 894 -16.19 -12.34 8.09
CA THR A 894 -16.03 -12.52 9.55
C THR A 894 -14.78 -13.32 9.93
N MET A 895 -14.50 -14.42 9.23
CA MET A 895 -13.30 -15.23 9.48
C MET A 895 -11.99 -14.48 9.16
N ARG A 896 -12.01 -13.57 8.16
CA ARG A 896 -10.86 -12.70 7.85
C ARG A 896 -10.70 -11.59 8.89
N LEU A 897 -11.79 -11.04 9.41
CA LEU A 897 -11.77 -10.04 10.49
C LEU A 897 -11.27 -10.66 11.80
N TYR A 898 -11.72 -11.87 12.14
CA TYR A 898 -11.26 -12.62 13.31
C TYR A 898 -9.78 -12.99 13.21
N ARG A 899 -9.32 -13.44 12.02
CA ARG A 899 -7.90 -13.63 11.72
C ARG A 899 -7.11 -12.33 11.83
N PHE A 900 -7.64 -11.21 11.34
CA PHE A 900 -7.01 -9.90 11.43
C PHE A 900 -6.89 -9.41 12.87
N LYS A 901 -7.87 -9.70 13.75
CA LYS A 901 -7.75 -9.43 15.18
C LYS A 901 -6.58 -10.20 15.80
N HIS A 902 -6.49 -11.52 15.61
CA HIS A 902 -5.36 -12.30 16.15
C HIS A 902 -4.01 -11.82 15.59
N TYR A 903 -3.94 -11.45 14.31
CA TYR A 903 -2.78 -10.82 13.71
C TYR A 903 -2.41 -9.49 14.40
N TYR A 904 -3.38 -8.60 14.63
CA TYR A 904 -3.17 -7.30 15.26
C TYR A 904 -2.74 -7.43 16.72
N ASP A 905 -3.47 -8.24 17.50
CA ASP A 905 -3.19 -8.49 18.91
C ASP A 905 -1.77 -9.03 19.09
N MET A 906 -1.34 -9.97 18.24
CA MET A 906 -0.02 -10.58 18.31
C MET A 906 1.09 -9.69 17.71
N GLU A 907 0.84 -8.91 16.66
CA GLU A 907 1.84 -7.96 16.10
C GLU A 907 2.09 -6.79 17.08
N ALA A 908 1.12 -6.43 17.93
CA ALA A 908 1.31 -5.42 18.97
C ALA A 908 2.36 -5.81 20.03
N ASP A 909 2.51 -7.10 20.34
CA ASP A 909 3.52 -7.65 21.27
C ASP A 909 4.96 -7.25 20.87
N TRP A 910 5.21 -6.97 19.57
CA TRP A 910 6.52 -6.51 19.08
C TRP A 910 7.03 -5.25 19.79
N SER A 911 6.12 -4.39 20.26
CA SER A 911 6.47 -3.19 21.04
C SER A 911 7.32 -3.48 22.28
N GLY A 912 7.22 -4.69 22.85
CA GLY A 912 8.04 -5.13 23.99
C GLY A 912 9.45 -5.62 23.62
N PHE A 913 9.78 -5.86 22.35
CA PHE A 913 11.01 -6.56 21.96
C PHE A 913 12.27 -5.69 21.94
N ASN A 914 12.16 -4.36 21.79
CA ASN A 914 13.32 -3.47 21.84
C ASN A 914 13.85 -3.31 23.28
N ILE A 915 15.16 -3.47 23.49
CA ILE A 915 15.80 -3.49 24.83
C ILE A 915 15.49 -2.21 25.63
N GLU A 916 15.50 -1.05 24.98
CA GLU A 916 15.29 0.25 25.63
C GLU A 916 13.80 0.58 25.74
N SER A 917 13.09 0.76 24.62
CA SER A 917 11.71 1.26 24.61
C SER A 917 10.68 0.23 25.09
N GLY A 918 10.96 -1.06 24.94
CA GLY A 918 10.10 -2.14 25.41
C GLY A 918 10.25 -2.47 26.91
N ARG A 919 11.24 -1.89 27.61
CA ARG A 919 11.56 -2.22 29.00
C ARG A 919 10.35 -2.17 29.96
N PRO A 920 9.53 -1.10 30.03
CA PRO A 920 8.40 -1.06 30.97
C PRO A 920 7.33 -2.11 30.63
N ILE A 921 7.13 -2.42 29.34
CA ILE A 921 6.22 -3.49 28.89
C ILE A 921 6.74 -4.85 29.38
N ARG A 922 8.04 -5.12 29.21
CA ARG A 922 8.67 -6.35 29.70
C ARG A 922 8.64 -6.49 31.22
N GLN A 923 8.83 -5.41 31.96
CA GLN A 923 8.74 -5.42 33.42
C GLN A 923 7.31 -5.73 33.91
N SER A 924 6.30 -5.09 33.32
CA SER A 924 4.88 -5.37 33.61
C SER A 924 4.52 -6.84 33.30
N LEU A 925 4.86 -7.33 32.11
CA LEU A 925 4.59 -8.72 31.71
C LEU A 925 5.37 -9.74 32.56
N ALA A 926 6.55 -9.39 33.07
CA ALA A 926 7.30 -10.26 33.99
C ALA A 926 6.62 -10.37 35.36
N GLN A 927 6.11 -9.25 35.90
CA GLN A 927 5.34 -9.21 37.15
C GLN A 927 4.01 -9.99 37.03
N GLU A 928 3.30 -9.82 35.91
CA GLU A 928 2.10 -10.61 35.59
C GLU A 928 2.42 -12.11 35.53
N ASN A 929 3.54 -12.48 34.90
CA ASN A 929 3.96 -13.88 34.80
C ASN A 929 4.34 -14.48 36.15
N GLU A 930 5.10 -13.74 36.97
CA GLU A 930 5.49 -14.16 38.30
C GLU A 930 4.26 -14.34 39.21
N ALA A 931 3.30 -13.43 39.15
CA ALA A 931 2.03 -13.54 39.87
C ALA A 931 1.22 -14.77 39.42
N TYR A 932 1.16 -15.05 38.11
CA TYR A 932 0.52 -16.27 37.60
C TYR A 932 1.23 -17.55 38.07
N VAL A 933 2.55 -17.62 37.96
CA VAL A 933 3.34 -18.77 38.43
C VAL A 933 3.15 -19.00 39.94
N LYS A 934 3.23 -17.94 40.76
CA LYS A 934 3.04 -18.02 42.22
C LYS A 934 1.61 -18.41 42.62
N LYS A 935 0.60 -18.01 41.83
CA LYS A 935 -0.80 -18.40 42.02
C LYS A 935 -1.08 -19.87 41.66
N MET A 936 -0.43 -20.39 40.62
CA MET A 936 -0.77 -21.70 40.04
C MET A 936 0.15 -22.85 40.51
N ALA A 937 1.38 -22.56 40.93
CA ALA A 937 2.39 -23.58 41.25
C ALA A 937 2.66 -23.74 42.77
N PRO A 938 3.07 -24.93 43.25
CA PRO A 938 3.46 -25.15 44.63
C PRO A 938 4.64 -24.26 45.05
N ARG A 939 4.60 -23.73 46.28
CA ARG A 939 5.66 -22.84 46.81
C ARG A 939 7.06 -23.46 46.76
N LYS A 940 7.19 -24.78 46.90
CA LYS A 940 8.47 -25.53 46.79
C LYS A 940 9.17 -25.39 45.43
N TYR A 941 8.48 -24.96 44.38
CA TYR A 941 9.02 -24.87 43.02
C TYR A 941 9.10 -23.43 42.46
N TRP A 942 8.83 -22.40 43.25
CA TRP A 942 8.85 -21.02 42.76
C TRP A 942 10.23 -20.60 42.21
N ASP A 943 11.32 -20.92 42.91
CA ASP A 943 12.69 -20.59 42.46
C ASP A 943 13.14 -21.37 41.21
N ALA A 944 12.51 -22.52 40.94
CA ALA A 944 12.70 -23.32 39.72
C ALA A 944 11.93 -22.78 38.50
N LEU A 945 10.85 -22.01 38.75
CA LEU A 945 9.87 -21.61 37.74
C LEU A 945 9.92 -20.12 37.37
N VAL A 946 10.31 -19.23 38.29
CA VAL A 946 10.35 -17.77 38.05
C VAL A 946 11.64 -17.39 37.29
N PRO A 947 11.58 -16.85 36.05
CA PRO A 947 12.78 -16.59 35.25
C PRO A 947 13.55 -15.34 35.66
N LYS A 948 14.89 -15.46 35.68
CA LYS A 948 15.83 -14.36 35.96
C LYS A 948 16.34 -13.61 34.70
N SER A 949 16.01 -14.10 33.50
CA SER A 949 16.31 -13.48 32.20
C SER A 949 15.13 -12.66 31.68
N GLU A 950 15.31 -11.62 30.87
CA GLU A 950 14.18 -10.81 30.37
C GLU A 950 13.13 -11.59 29.53
N ILE A 951 11.85 -11.23 29.66
CA ILE A 951 10.72 -11.82 28.92
C ILE A 951 10.80 -11.52 27.42
N GLY A 952 10.48 -12.51 26.56
CA GLY A 952 10.62 -12.39 25.11
C GLY A 952 12.02 -12.73 24.56
N CYS A 953 13.04 -12.83 25.42
CA CYS A 953 14.33 -13.48 25.10
C CYS A 953 14.12 -14.88 24.50
N LYS A 954 13.21 -15.63 25.13
CA LYS A 954 12.65 -16.87 24.60
C LYS A 954 11.17 -16.65 24.33
N ARG A 955 10.62 -17.42 23.39
CA ARG A 955 9.16 -17.47 23.15
C ARG A 955 8.46 -17.91 24.43
N LYS A 956 7.45 -17.16 24.86
CA LYS A 956 6.64 -17.44 26.06
C LYS A 956 5.98 -18.82 25.91
N VAL A 957 6.07 -19.66 26.94
CA VAL A 957 5.40 -20.97 26.97
C VAL A 957 3.97 -20.74 27.44
N LEU A 958 2.98 -21.33 26.75
CA LEU A 958 1.58 -21.26 27.17
C LEU A 958 1.24 -22.47 28.06
N ASP A 959 0.83 -22.22 29.30
CA ASP A 959 0.60 -23.27 30.30
C ASP A 959 -0.47 -24.27 29.84
N THR A 960 -0.13 -25.55 29.83
CA THR A 960 -1.01 -26.65 29.39
C THR A 960 -1.39 -27.54 30.56
N GLU A 961 -1.85 -26.90 31.64
CA GLU A 961 -2.07 -27.49 32.97
C GLU A 961 -0.76 -27.99 33.65
N TYR A 962 0.40 -27.50 33.20
CA TYR A 962 1.71 -27.88 33.72
C TYR A 962 1.94 -27.37 35.13
N LEU A 963 1.65 -26.09 35.41
CA LEU A 963 1.81 -25.55 36.77
C LEU A 963 0.92 -26.27 37.79
N LYS A 964 -0.28 -26.70 37.36
CA LYS A 964 -1.20 -27.52 38.14
C LYS A 964 -0.67 -28.95 38.37
N SER A 965 -0.05 -29.56 37.36
CA SER A 965 0.48 -30.93 37.47
C SER A 965 1.57 -31.09 38.54
N LEU A 966 2.31 -30.02 38.86
CA LEU A 966 3.34 -30.00 39.90
C LEU A 966 2.79 -30.16 41.34
N TRP A 967 1.47 -30.04 41.55
CA TRP A 967 0.82 -30.34 42.84
C TRP A 967 0.60 -31.83 43.09
N ARG A 968 0.82 -32.70 42.08
CA ARG A 968 0.64 -34.15 42.23
C ARG A 968 1.86 -34.79 42.89
N GLU A 969 1.60 -35.79 43.74
CA GLU A 969 2.64 -36.51 44.49
C GLU A 969 3.57 -37.33 43.59
N ASN A 970 3.09 -37.76 42.42
CA ASN A 970 3.88 -38.48 41.42
C ASN A 970 4.73 -37.58 40.51
N VAL A 971 4.90 -36.28 40.82
CA VAL A 971 5.72 -35.34 40.05
C VAL A 971 6.76 -34.65 40.96
N ASP A 972 8.04 -34.88 40.67
CA ASP A 972 9.18 -34.17 41.27
C ASP A 972 9.90 -33.31 40.21
N LEU A 973 10.21 -32.06 40.56
CA LEU A 973 10.87 -31.09 39.68
C LEU A 973 12.17 -30.63 40.33
N ILE A 974 13.30 -30.93 39.70
CA ILE A 974 14.66 -30.65 40.17
C ILE A 974 15.31 -29.61 39.27
N SER A 975 15.93 -28.59 39.84
CA SER A 975 16.58 -27.48 39.09
C SER A 975 17.89 -26.98 39.70
N ASP A 976 18.07 -27.25 40.98
CA ASP A 976 19.23 -26.96 41.83
C ASP A 976 20.32 -28.03 41.69
N ASP A 977 19.94 -29.30 41.56
CA ASP A 977 20.85 -30.44 41.43
C ASP A 977 20.85 -31.03 40.01
N PRO A 978 21.83 -30.69 39.15
CA PRO A 978 21.85 -31.12 37.76
C PRO A 978 22.29 -32.59 37.62
N VAL A 979 21.75 -33.29 36.60
CA VAL A 979 22.28 -34.60 36.17
C VAL A 979 23.74 -34.45 35.76
N GLU A 980 24.60 -35.31 36.32
CA GLU A 980 26.00 -35.44 35.94
C GLU A 980 26.17 -36.51 34.85
N ARG A 981 25.56 -37.67 35.05
CA ARG A 981 25.65 -38.83 34.16
C ARG A 981 24.38 -39.67 34.16
N ILE A 982 24.16 -40.39 33.08
CA ILE A 982 23.22 -41.50 32.96
C ILE A 982 23.95 -42.78 33.40
N THR A 983 23.25 -43.70 34.04
CA THR A 983 23.73 -45.04 34.44
C THR A 983 22.86 -46.11 33.80
N GLU A 984 23.16 -47.39 34.04
CA GLU A 984 22.40 -48.50 33.45
C GLU A 984 20.91 -48.47 33.81
N ASP A 985 20.57 -48.08 35.05
CA ASP A 985 19.21 -48.11 35.62
C ASP A 985 18.57 -46.72 35.84
N GLY A 986 19.22 -45.63 35.43
CA GLY A 986 18.70 -44.27 35.67
C GLY A 986 19.69 -43.13 35.45
N VAL A 987 19.66 -42.14 36.33
CA VAL A 987 20.56 -40.97 36.30
C VAL A 987 21.17 -40.71 37.67
N VAL A 988 22.40 -40.17 37.69
CA VAL A 988 23.09 -39.68 38.89
C VAL A 988 23.30 -38.18 38.76
N THR A 989 22.93 -37.44 39.81
CA THR A 989 23.08 -35.99 39.89
C THR A 989 24.42 -35.60 40.51
N ARG A 990 24.77 -34.31 40.43
CA ARG A 990 26.01 -33.77 41.00
C ARG A 990 26.10 -33.91 42.52
N SER A 991 24.98 -33.95 43.24
CA SER A 991 24.97 -34.24 44.68
C SER A 991 25.30 -35.71 45.02
N GLY A 992 25.35 -36.60 44.02
CA GLY A 992 25.43 -38.05 44.22
C GLY A 992 24.05 -38.72 44.42
N ARG A 993 22.94 -37.99 44.33
CA ARG A 993 21.59 -38.58 44.35
C ARG A 993 21.36 -39.42 43.10
N GLU A 994 21.11 -40.70 43.31
CA GLU A 994 20.67 -41.61 42.25
C GLU A 994 19.15 -41.50 42.05
N VAL A 995 18.71 -41.52 40.79
CA VAL A 995 17.30 -41.50 40.39
C VAL A 995 17.07 -42.59 39.35
N ARG A 996 16.48 -43.70 39.78
CA ARG A 996 16.05 -44.82 38.93
C ARG A 996 15.05 -44.34 37.87
N ALA A 997 15.14 -44.90 36.66
CA ALA A 997 14.21 -44.65 35.57
C ALA A 997 13.95 -45.93 34.75
N ASP A 998 12.69 -46.28 34.53
CA ASP A 998 12.31 -47.26 33.51
C ASP A 998 12.42 -46.64 32.09
N ALA A 999 12.28 -45.30 31.99
CA ALA A 999 12.45 -44.54 30.76
C ALA A 999 13.01 -43.11 30.97
N ILE A 1000 13.74 -42.60 29.98
CA ILE A 1000 14.28 -41.24 29.91
C ILE A 1000 13.68 -40.52 28.68
N VAL A 1001 12.83 -39.53 28.91
CA VAL A 1001 12.21 -38.71 27.85
C VAL A 1001 13.02 -37.43 27.65
N LEU A 1002 13.63 -37.28 26.47
CA LEU A 1002 14.43 -36.12 26.11
C LEU A 1002 13.52 -35.00 25.55
N ALA A 1003 13.44 -33.89 26.29
CA ALA A 1003 12.74 -32.66 25.89
C ALA A 1003 13.73 -31.51 25.61
N ILE A 1004 14.88 -31.87 25.02
CA ILE A 1004 16.10 -31.03 24.93
C ILE A 1004 16.20 -30.16 23.66
N GLY A 1005 15.27 -30.32 22.70
CA GLY A 1005 15.07 -29.39 21.58
C GLY A 1005 15.60 -29.90 20.23
N PHE A 1006 16.00 -28.96 19.36
CA PHE A 1006 16.39 -29.24 17.97
C PHE A 1006 17.76 -28.63 17.65
N ALA A 1007 18.45 -29.17 16.66
CA ALA A 1007 19.77 -28.72 16.20
C ALA A 1007 19.69 -27.44 15.31
N THR A 1008 19.10 -26.35 15.83
CA THR A 1008 18.71 -25.14 15.06
C THR A 1008 19.83 -24.42 14.33
N GLN A 1009 21.08 -24.60 14.76
CA GLN A 1009 22.26 -23.95 14.18
C GLN A 1009 22.71 -24.62 12.87
N GLN A 1010 22.40 -25.90 12.66
CA GLN A 1010 22.80 -26.68 11.49
C GLN A 1010 21.74 -26.60 10.39
N MET A 1011 21.58 -25.42 9.77
CA MET A 1011 20.59 -25.25 8.70
C MET A 1011 20.91 -26.14 7.50
N LEU A 1012 19.86 -26.78 6.95
CA LEU A 1012 19.89 -27.66 5.76
C LEU A 1012 20.71 -28.95 5.88
N CYS A 1013 21.60 -29.08 6.88
CA CYS A 1013 22.33 -30.32 7.18
C CYS A 1013 21.38 -31.52 7.41
N PRO A 1014 21.79 -32.75 7.03
CA PRO A 1014 23.08 -33.13 6.47
C PRO A 1014 23.18 -32.98 4.94
N MET A 1015 22.24 -32.30 4.28
CA MET A 1015 22.20 -32.15 2.83
C MET A 1015 23.38 -31.32 2.31
N GLU A 1016 24.10 -31.84 1.30
CA GLU A 1016 25.13 -31.11 0.58
C GLU A 1016 24.47 -30.24 -0.51
N ILE A 1017 24.76 -28.93 -0.53
CA ILE A 1017 24.27 -28.02 -1.58
C ILE A 1017 25.47 -27.29 -2.18
N LEU A 1018 25.75 -27.52 -3.46
CA LEU A 1018 26.85 -26.90 -4.21
C LEU A 1018 26.31 -25.92 -5.25
N GLY A 1019 26.76 -24.67 -5.16
CA GLY A 1019 26.46 -23.60 -6.10
C GLY A 1019 27.42 -23.57 -7.29
N LYS A 1020 27.57 -22.38 -7.88
CA LYS A 1020 28.47 -22.16 -9.02
C LYS A 1020 29.91 -22.59 -8.72
N GLY A 1021 30.55 -23.23 -9.70
CA GLY A 1021 31.94 -23.68 -9.59
C GLY A 1021 32.19 -24.72 -8.49
N GLY A 1022 31.15 -25.37 -7.95
CA GLY A 1022 31.27 -26.36 -6.87
C GLY A 1022 31.31 -25.77 -5.46
N LEU A 1023 31.20 -24.44 -5.29
CA LEU A 1023 31.20 -23.77 -3.97
C LEU A 1023 30.10 -24.34 -3.06
N SER A 1024 30.47 -24.89 -1.90
CA SER A 1024 29.47 -25.46 -0.99
C SER A 1024 28.78 -24.40 -0.14
N LEU A 1025 27.52 -24.64 0.23
CA LEU A 1025 26.73 -23.69 1.02
C LEU A 1025 27.29 -23.48 2.44
N ASN A 1026 27.91 -24.51 3.02
CA ASN A 1026 28.59 -24.40 4.31
C ASN A 1026 29.87 -23.57 4.19
N GLU A 1027 30.74 -23.85 3.21
CA GLU A 1027 31.96 -23.08 2.90
C GLU A 1027 31.67 -21.60 2.62
N TYR A 1028 30.57 -21.30 1.93
CA TYR A 1028 30.08 -19.93 1.74
C TYR A 1028 29.76 -19.25 3.08
N TRP A 1029 29.03 -19.92 3.97
CA TRP A 1029 28.70 -19.38 5.30
C TRP A 1029 29.91 -19.33 6.26
N ASP A 1030 30.83 -20.28 6.18
CA ASP A 1030 32.10 -20.28 6.93
C ASP A 1030 32.96 -19.07 6.53
N THR A 1031 33.07 -18.81 5.22
CA THR A 1031 33.89 -17.73 4.65
C THR A 1031 33.29 -16.34 4.84
N GLU A 1032 32.03 -16.12 4.45
CA GLU A 1032 31.41 -14.79 4.46
C GLU A 1032 30.78 -14.42 5.82
N THR A 1033 30.36 -15.42 6.60
CA THR A 1033 29.52 -15.21 7.80
C THR A 1033 29.92 -16.06 9.01
N GLN A 1034 31.19 -16.47 9.11
CA GLN A 1034 31.80 -17.12 10.29
C GLN A 1034 31.08 -18.43 10.72
N GLY A 1035 30.53 -19.16 9.75
CA GLY A 1035 29.78 -20.41 9.94
C GLY A 1035 28.31 -20.20 10.32
N VAL A 1036 27.87 -18.94 10.39
CA VAL A 1036 26.50 -18.58 10.75
C VAL A 1036 25.67 -18.44 9.48
N ALA A 1037 24.67 -19.30 9.29
CA ALA A 1037 23.79 -19.26 8.13
C ALA A 1037 23.12 -17.89 7.95
N GLN A 1038 23.25 -17.27 6.77
CA GLN A 1038 22.60 -16.01 6.37
C GLN A 1038 22.12 -16.08 4.91
N ALA A 1039 21.09 -15.29 4.57
CA ALA A 1039 20.53 -15.18 3.22
C ALA A 1039 19.82 -13.82 3.04
N TYR A 1040 19.78 -13.28 1.82
CA TYR A 1040 19.00 -12.06 1.51
C TYR A 1040 17.52 -12.33 1.76
N PHE A 1041 16.88 -11.47 2.55
CA PHE A 1041 15.49 -11.63 3.03
C PHE A 1041 15.23 -13.01 3.69
N GLY A 1042 16.29 -13.67 4.19
CA GLY A 1042 16.23 -15.04 4.68
C GLY A 1042 15.82 -16.09 3.66
N THR A 1043 15.92 -15.76 2.36
CA THR A 1043 15.31 -16.54 1.26
C THR A 1043 16.28 -16.90 0.12
N VAL A 1044 17.24 -16.04 -0.23
CA VAL A 1044 18.12 -16.24 -1.40
C VAL A 1044 19.59 -16.07 -1.01
N VAL A 1045 20.47 -16.93 -1.49
CA VAL A 1045 21.91 -16.92 -1.21
C VAL A 1045 22.69 -16.57 -2.49
N PRO A 1046 23.67 -15.65 -2.46
CA PRO A 1046 24.54 -15.38 -3.61
C PRO A 1046 25.28 -16.64 -4.07
N HIS A 1047 25.57 -16.77 -5.37
CA HIS A 1047 26.25 -17.92 -5.99
C HIS A 1047 25.45 -19.24 -6.07
N PHE A 1048 24.19 -19.29 -5.61
CA PHE A 1048 23.27 -20.42 -5.76
C PHE A 1048 22.09 -20.03 -6.66
N PRO A 1049 22.20 -20.15 -8.01
CA PRO A 1049 21.19 -19.62 -8.94
C PRO A 1049 19.89 -20.43 -8.87
N ASN A 1050 18.75 -19.75 -9.02
CA ASN A 1050 17.42 -20.38 -8.93
C ASN A 1050 17.15 -21.17 -7.62
N PHE A 1051 17.97 -21.00 -6.57
CA PHE A 1051 17.80 -21.67 -5.28
C PHE A 1051 17.14 -20.73 -4.25
N PHE A 1052 16.16 -21.28 -3.51
CA PHE A 1052 15.38 -20.53 -2.53
C PHE A 1052 15.20 -21.34 -1.24
N VAL A 1053 15.18 -20.67 -0.08
CA VAL A 1053 14.97 -21.28 1.24
C VAL A 1053 13.77 -20.67 1.93
N LEU A 1054 12.74 -21.47 2.20
CA LEU A 1054 11.56 -21.08 2.98
C LEU A 1054 11.75 -21.49 4.44
N MET A 1055 11.41 -20.59 5.37
CA MET A 1055 11.80 -20.66 6.79
C MET A 1055 13.34 -20.70 6.97
N GLY A 1056 14.05 -19.95 6.14
CA GLY A 1056 15.51 -19.81 6.17
C GLY A 1056 16.01 -18.87 7.29
N PRO A 1057 17.31 -18.48 7.25
CA PRO A 1057 17.92 -17.71 8.32
C PRO A 1057 17.30 -16.31 8.48
N ASN A 1058 17.21 -15.83 9.71
CA ASN A 1058 16.63 -14.53 10.07
C ASN A 1058 15.16 -14.33 9.65
N THR A 1059 14.36 -15.40 9.54
CA THR A 1059 12.92 -15.33 9.19
C THR A 1059 11.97 -15.52 10.38
N VAL A 1060 12.39 -16.27 11.41
CA VAL A 1060 11.52 -16.70 12.51
C VAL A 1060 11.10 -15.50 13.37
N THR A 1061 9.97 -15.61 14.07
CA THR A 1061 9.38 -14.54 14.88
C THR A 1061 9.13 -15.02 16.32
N GLY A 1062 9.53 -14.20 17.29
CA GLY A 1062 9.26 -14.45 18.71
C GLY A 1062 7.79 -14.26 19.10
N HIS A 1063 7.02 -13.50 18.32
CA HIS A 1063 5.68 -13.01 18.68
C HIS A 1063 4.55 -13.48 17.77
N LEU A 1064 4.79 -13.67 16.46
CA LEU A 1064 3.74 -13.91 15.47
C LEU A 1064 3.67 -15.39 15.01
N SER A 1065 2.84 -15.64 13.99
CA SER A 1065 2.65 -16.94 13.32
C SER A 1065 3.68 -17.12 12.20
N VAL A 1066 4.46 -18.19 12.25
CA VAL A 1066 5.44 -18.53 11.19
C VAL A 1066 4.80 -18.70 9.81
N ILE A 1067 3.53 -19.11 9.74
CA ILE A 1067 2.79 -19.23 8.47
C ILE A 1067 2.67 -17.87 7.77
N TYR A 1068 2.53 -16.77 8.51
CA TYR A 1068 2.48 -15.42 7.93
C TYR A 1068 3.81 -15.05 7.25
N THR A 1069 4.93 -15.29 7.94
CA THR A 1069 6.28 -15.08 7.42
C THR A 1069 6.52 -15.95 6.17
N VAL A 1070 6.15 -17.22 6.24
CA VAL A 1070 6.29 -18.19 5.15
C VAL A 1070 5.41 -17.82 3.94
N GLU A 1071 4.17 -17.35 4.13
CA GLU A 1071 3.35 -16.79 3.03
C GLU A 1071 3.98 -15.52 2.40
N CYS A 1072 4.68 -14.70 3.19
CA CYS A 1072 5.46 -13.58 2.67
C CYS A 1072 6.66 -14.05 1.84
N GLN A 1073 7.39 -15.07 2.29
CA GLN A 1073 8.48 -15.68 1.51
C GLN A 1073 7.98 -16.33 0.22
N MET A 1074 6.83 -17.03 0.25
CA MET A 1074 6.19 -17.57 -0.96
C MET A 1074 5.81 -16.44 -1.94
N ASN A 1075 5.23 -15.34 -1.44
CA ASN A 1075 4.90 -14.17 -2.25
C ASN A 1075 6.14 -13.51 -2.86
N PHE A 1076 7.25 -13.43 -2.13
CA PHE A 1076 8.53 -12.90 -2.62
C PHE A 1076 9.16 -13.84 -3.67
N THR A 1077 9.35 -15.12 -3.31
CA THR A 1077 9.91 -16.18 -4.17
C THR A 1077 9.16 -16.26 -5.50
N LEU A 1078 7.82 -16.28 -5.49
CA LEU A 1078 7.03 -16.33 -6.72
C LEU A 1078 7.05 -15.03 -7.54
N ARG A 1079 7.48 -13.89 -6.98
CA ARG A 1079 7.74 -12.65 -7.75
C ARG A 1079 9.10 -12.66 -8.42
N LEU A 1080 10.09 -13.30 -7.81
CA LEU A 1080 11.41 -13.54 -8.38
C LEU A 1080 11.37 -14.63 -9.46
N LEU A 1081 10.62 -15.71 -9.21
CA LEU A 1081 10.42 -16.81 -10.14
C LEU A 1081 9.47 -16.49 -11.30
N ALA A 1082 8.60 -15.47 -11.19
CA ALA A 1082 7.59 -15.20 -12.22
C ALA A 1082 8.13 -15.09 -13.66
N PRO A 1083 9.27 -14.41 -13.96
CA PRO A 1083 9.83 -14.37 -15.30
C PRO A 1083 10.33 -15.74 -15.77
N ILE A 1084 10.93 -16.51 -14.86
CA ILE A 1084 11.45 -17.87 -15.13
C ILE A 1084 10.28 -18.78 -15.45
N LEU A 1085 9.32 -18.93 -14.53
CA LEU A 1085 8.11 -19.77 -14.69
C LEU A 1085 7.33 -19.43 -15.97
N GLN A 1086 7.24 -18.15 -16.36
CA GLN A 1086 6.59 -17.71 -17.60
C GLN A 1086 7.37 -18.05 -18.88
N SER A 1087 8.65 -18.40 -18.77
CA SER A 1087 9.48 -18.89 -19.87
C SER A 1087 9.44 -20.42 -20.04
N LEU A 1088 8.97 -21.18 -19.04
CA LEU A 1088 9.06 -22.64 -19.04
C LEU A 1088 7.98 -23.31 -19.91
N PRO A 1089 8.24 -24.53 -20.44
CA PRO A 1089 7.33 -25.22 -21.36
C PRO A 1089 5.91 -25.42 -20.81
N SER A 1090 5.72 -25.81 -19.54
CA SER A 1090 4.38 -26.11 -19.00
C SER A 1090 3.48 -24.89 -18.86
N TYR A 1091 4.06 -23.70 -18.72
CA TYR A 1091 3.34 -22.42 -18.77
C TYR A 1091 3.12 -21.97 -20.21
N ARG A 1092 4.14 -22.06 -21.07
CA ARG A 1092 4.05 -21.67 -22.49
C ARG A 1092 2.99 -22.48 -23.24
N SER A 1093 2.85 -23.78 -22.98
CA SER A 1093 1.84 -24.64 -23.60
C SER A 1093 0.39 -24.25 -23.25
N LYS A 1094 0.19 -23.47 -22.19
CA LYS A 1094 -1.11 -22.95 -21.73
C LYS A 1094 -1.30 -21.46 -22.05
N SER A 1095 -0.33 -20.82 -22.73
CA SER A 1095 -0.32 -19.39 -22.98
C SER A 1095 -0.76 -19.05 -24.41
N LEU A 1096 -1.72 -18.12 -24.54
CA LEU A 1096 -2.15 -17.55 -25.83
C LEU A 1096 -1.17 -16.49 -26.40
N LEU A 1097 0.00 -16.31 -25.77
CA LEU A 1097 1.02 -15.38 -26.24
C LEU A 1097 1.91 -16.04 -27.32
N PRO A 1098 2.13 -15.39 -28.48
CA PRO A 1098 3.09 -15.87 -29.47
C PRO A 1098 4.48 -16.12 -28.85
N ALA A 1099 5.13 -17.23 -29.23
CA ALA A 1099 6.41 -17.64 -28.65
C ALA A 1099 7.52 -16.58 -28.77
N LEU A 1100 7.46 -15.74 -29.83
CA LEU A 1100 8.37 -14.62 -30.08
C LEU A 1100 8.19 -13.43 -29.10
N LEU A 1101 7.12 -13.43 -28.30
CA LEU A 1101 6.83 -12.44 -27.25
C LEU A 1101 7.00 -13.00 -25.82
N ALA A 1102 7.32 -14.28 -25.68
CA ALA A 1102 7.60 -14.90 -24.39
C ALA A 1102 8.98 -14.42 -23.86
N PRO A 1103 9.17 -14.28 -22.53
CA PRO A 1103 10.50 -13.99 -21.97
C PRO A 1103 11.51 -15.08 -22.36
N SER A 1104 12.75 -14.68 -22.65
CA SER A 1104 13.89 -15.62 -22.67
C SER A 1104 13.95 -16.37 -21.33
N PRO A 1105 14.30 -17.68 -21.35
CA PRO A 1105 14.60 -18.39 -20.12
C PRO A 1105 15.88 -17.81 -19.51
N ALA A 1106 15.83 -17.58 -18.19
CA ALA A 1106 16.87 -16.87 -17.48
C ALA A 1106 17.08 -17.46 -16.08
N THR A 1107 18.32 -17.51 -15.63
CA THR A 1107 18.63 -17.73 -14.21
C THR A 1107 18.41 -16.44 -13.43
N ILE A 1108 18.09 -16.55 -12.14
CA ILE A 1108 18.10 -15.41 -11.20
C ILE A 1108 19.08 -15.65 -10.06
N GLU A 1109 19.84 -14.59 -9.74
CA GLU A 1109 20.78 -14.53 -8.62
C GLU A 1109 20.60 -13.21 -7.86
N VAL A 1110 20.87 -13.23 -6.56
CA VAL A 1110 21.00 -12.00 -5.74
C VAL A 1110 22.45 -11.52 -5.79
N LEU A 1111 22.65 -10.20 -5.82
CA LEU A 1111 23.98 -9.60 -5.79
C LEU A 1111 24.67 -9.84 -4.41
N PRO A 1112 25.94 -10.28 -4.37
CA PRO A 1112 26.66 -10.53 -3.11
C PRO A 1112 26.67 -9.32 -2.17
N GLU A 1113 26.90 -8.11 -2.71
CA GLU A 1113 26.89 -6.87 -1.95
C GLU A 1113 25.50 -6.50 -1.40
N ALA A 1114 24.42 -6.91 -2.09
CA ALA A 1114 23.06 -6.71 -1.61
C ALA A 1114 22.73 -7.67 -0.45
N ALA A 1115 23.13 -8.95 -0.56
CA ALA A 1115 23.00 -9.93 0.52
C ALA A 1115 23.85 -9.56 1.75
N ALA A 1116 25.10 -9.15 1.55
CA ALA A 1116 25.97 -8.67 2.62
C ALA A 1116 25.42 -7.39 3.28
N SER A 1117 24.79 -6.49 2.52
CA SER A 1117 24.13 -5.29 3.04
C SER A 1117 22.90 -5.64 3.88
N ASP A 1118 22.06 -6.57 3.43
CA ASP A 1118 20.87 -7.02 4.19
C ASP A 1118 21.24 -7.79 5.47
N SER A 1119 22.29 -8.61 5.42
CA SER A 1119 22.90 -9.24 6.59
C SER A 1119 23.42 -8.19 7.59
N LYS A 1120 24.22 -7.22 7.13
CA LYS A 1120 24.78 -6.12 7.95
C LYS A 1120 23.71 -5.16 8.51
N TRP A 1121 22.53 -5.09 7.89
CA TRP A 1121 21.34 -4.45 8.46
C TRP A 1121 20.70 -5.35 9.53
N THR A 1122 20.43 -6.61 9.19
CA THR A 1122 19.77 -7.60 10.07
C THR A 1122 20.51 -7.74 11.40
N GLN A 1123 21.83 -7.95 11.38
CA GLN A 1123 22.65 -8.08 12.60
C GLN A 1123 22.70 -6.80 13.44
N ARG A 1124 22.54 -5.63 12.82
CA ARG A 1124 22.57 -4.33 13.50
C ARG A 1124 21.26 -4.04 14.23
N GLU A 1125 20.14 -4.40 13.63
CA GLU A 1125 18.83 -4.25 14.27
C GLU A 1125 18.58 -5.34 15.32
N ALA A 1126 19.01 -6.59 15.07
CA ALA A 1126 18.90 -7.70 16.03
C ALA A 1126 19.59 -7.40 17.37
N LYS A 1127 20.74 -6.71 17.36
CA LYS A 1127 21.48 -6.28 18.56
C LYS A 1127 20.71 -5.29 19.47
N LYS A 1128 19.60 -4.70 19.00
CA LYS A 1128 18.74 -3.79 19.78
C LYS A 1128 17.56 -4.50 20.45
N LEU A 1129 17.43 -5.82 20.26
CA LEU A 1129 16.26 -6.60 20.65
C LEU A 1129 16.59 -7.55 21.80
N VAL A 1130 15.57 -7.90 22.59
CA VAL A 1130 15.69 -8.67 23.85
C VAL A 1130 16.41 -10.02 23.69
N TRP A 1131 16.45 -10.61 22.49
CA TRP A 1131 17.27 -11.80 22.20
C TRP A 1131 18.77 -11.57 22.44
N ALA A 1132 19.26 -10.34 22.20
CA ALA A 1132 20.65 -9.93 22.39
C ALA A 1132 20.98 -9.45 23.82
N SER A 1133 20.05 -9.57 24.79
CA SER A 1133 20.23 -9.14 26.18
C SER A 1133 21.21 -10.00 27.03
N GLY A 1134 22.07 -10.79 26.39
CA GLY A 1134 22.99 -11.72 27.05
C GLY A 1134 22.35 -13.03 27.52
N CYS A 1135 21.09 -13.29 27.15
CA CYS A 1135 20.32 -14.43 27.62
C CYS A 1135 20.47 -15.67 26.71
N THR A 1136 20.63 -16.87 27.31
CA THR A 1136 20.81 -18.11 26.55
C THR A 1136 19.55 -18.49 25.75
N ASN A 1137 19.63 -18.39 24.43
CA ASN A 1137 18.56 -18.72 23.48
C ASN A 1137 19.14 -19.47 22.26
N TRP A 1138 18.27 -19.99 21.38
CA TRP A 1138 18.67 -20.82 20.23
C TRP A 1138 18.79 -20.06 18.90
N ALA A 1139 18.59 -18.75 18.91
CA ALA A 1139 18.52 -17.88 17.73
C ALA A 1139 19.74 -16.95 17.55
N ILE A 1140 20.59 -16.87 18.56
CA ILE A 1140 21.92 -16.25 18.49
C ILE A 1140 22.94 -17.37 18.64
N ASP A 1141 23.92 -17.43 17.73
CA ASP A 1141 25.07 -18.32 17.90
C ASP A 1141 25.97 -17.84 19.05
N ALA A 1142 26.36 -18.79 19.91
CA ALA A 1142 27.12 -18.51 21.12
C ALA A 1142 28.61 -18.22 20.87
N LYS A 1143 29.16 -18.53 19.69
CA LYS A 1143 30.57 -18.25 19.34
C LYS A 1143 30.77 -16.85 18.77
N THR A 1144 29.89 -16.44 17.87
CA THR A 1144 29.97 -15.19 17.09
C THR A 1144 29.11 -14.06 17.66
N GLY A 1145 28.07 -14.38 18.44
CA GLY A 1145 27.04 -13.43 18.85
C GLY A 1145 26.16 -12.92 17.70
N MET A 1146 26.17 -13.59 16.54
CA MET A 1146 25.29 -13.27 15.41
C MET A 1146 23.93 -13.95 15.57
N ASN A 1147 22.86 -13.24 15.20
CA ASN A 1147 21.52 -13.81 15.06
C ASN A 1147 21.44 -14.63 13.78
N ASN A 1148 20.95 -15.87 13.86
CA ASN A 1148 20.78 -16.75 12.69
C ASN A 1148 19.32 -17.08 12.38
N MET A 1149 18.39 -16.89 13.33
CA MET A 1149 17.00 -17.36 13.18
C MET A 1149 15.96 -16.25 13.13
N MET A 1150 16.07 -15.18 13.94
CA MET A 1150 14.95 -14.24 14.12
C MET A 1150 14.97 -13.09 13.10
N TYR A 1151 13.80 -12.63 12.65
CA TYR A 1151 13.66 -11.39 11.90
C TYR A 1151 13.60 -10.18 12.84
N PRO A 1152 14.44 -9.14 12.67
CA PRO A 1152 14.65 -8.09 13.67
C PRO A 1152 13.75 -6.84 13.50
N ASP A 1153 12.58 -6.98 12.89
CA ASP A 1153 11.65 -5.86 12.65
C ASP A 1153 10.19 -6.33 12.60
N TRP A 1154 9.23 -5.39 12.55
CA TRP A 1154 7.80 -5.68 12.48
C TRP A 1154 7.46 -6.63 11.31
N GLN A 1155 6.56 -7.58 11.51
CA GLN A 1155 6.20 -8.54 10.45
C GLN A 1155 5.40 -7.86 9.32
N PHE A 1156 4.67 -6.77 9.59
CA PHE A 1156 4.07 -5.97 8.52
C PHE A 1156 5.13 -5.32 7.60
N LEU A 1157 6.35 -5.07 8.12
CA LEU A 1157 7.49 -4.60 7.33
C LEU A 1157 8.19 -5.75 6.58
N TYR A 1158 8.20 -6.97 7.15
CA TYR A 1158 8.57 -8.18 6.40
C TYR A 1158 7.65 -8.40 5.19
N TRP A 1159 6.33 -8.33 5.40
CA TRP A 1159 5.34 -8.36 4.31
C TRP A 1159 5.56 -7.24 3.30
N TRP A 1160 5.80 -6.00 3.76
CA TRP A 1160 6.08 -4.86 2.88
C TRP A 1160 7.30 -5.14 1.99
N ARG A 1161 8.41 -5.61 2.57
CA ARG A 1161 9.62 -6.02 1.83
C ARG A 1161 9.33 -7.12 0.80
N SER A 1162 8.48 -8.10 1.11
CA SER A 1162 8.08 -9.15 0.16
C SER A 1162 7.32 -8.64 -1.06
N VAL A 1163 6.56 -7.54 -0.92
CA VAL A 1163 5.73 -6.95 -1.98
C VAL A 1163 6.52 -5.93 -2.81
N TRP A 1164 7.28 -5.06 -2.13
CA TRP A 1164 8.06 -3.95 -2.69
C TRP A 1164 9.57 -4.20 -2.59
N TRP A 1165 10.02 -5.35 -3.08
CA TRP A 1165 11.44 -5.71 -3.15
C TRP A 1165 12.21 -4.85 -4.17
N ARG A 1166 13.52 -4.68 -3.92
CA ARG A 1166 14.40 -3.89 -4.77
C ARG A 1166 14.85 -4.69 -5.99
N ARG A 1167 14.38 -4.30 -7.17
CA ARG A 1167 14.71 -5.01 -8.43
C ARG A 1167 16.18 -4.96 -8.82
N GLN A 1168 16.90 -3.92 -8.40
CA GLN A 1168 18.33 -3.73 -8.66
C GLN A 1168 19.22 -4.67 -7.85
N ASP A 1169 18.70 -5.29 -6.78
CA ASP A 1169 19.46 -6.20 -5.90
C ASP A 1169 19.60 -7.61 -6.54
N PHE A 1170 19.00 -7.84 -7.71
CA PHE A 1170 18.91 -9.13 -8.41
C PHE A 1170 19.30 -9.01 -9.87
N VAL A 1171 20.08 -9.98 -10.36
CA VAL A 1171 20.46 -10.11 -11.76
C VAL A 1171 19.70 -11.28 -12.37
N TYR A 1172 19.12 -11.06 -13.56
CA TYR A 1172 18.59 -12.13 -14.40
C TYR A 1172 19.54 -12.34 -15.58
N ARG A 1173 19.93 -13.58 -15.89
CA ARG A 1173 20.87 -13.88 -16.99
C ARG A 1173 20.23 -14.80 -18.00
N ASP A 1174 20.23 -14.42 -19.28
CA ASP A 1174 19.76 -15.26 -20.38
C ASP A 1174 20.59 -16.56 -20.45
N GLU A 1175 19.90 -17.70 -20.54
CA GLU A 1175 20.55 -19.01 -20.41
C GLU A 1175 21.44 -19.39 -21.59
N LYS A 1176 21.24 -18.80 -22.78
CA LYS A 1176 22.01 -19.11 -23.99
C LYS A 1176 23.19 -18.16 -24.21
N THR A 1177 23.08 -16.92 -23.73
CA THR A 1177 24.06 -15.85 -23.97
C THR A 1177 24.80 -15.40 -22.71
N GLY A 1178 24.31 -15.76 -21.51
CA GLY A 1178 24.87 -15.34 -20.22
C GLY A 1178 24.68 -13.86 -19.86
N GLN A 1179 24.12 -13.06 -20.79
CA GLN A 1179 23.97 -11.61 -20.66
C GLN A 1179 22.84 -11.23 -19.69
N GLU A 1180 22.95 -10.05 -19.06
CA GLU A 1180 21.90 -9.51 -18.19
C GLU A 1180 20.63 -9.21 -19.01
N VAL A 1181 19.50 -9.76 -18.55
CA VAL A 1181 18.16 -9.47 -19.08
C VAL A 1181 17.40 -8.61 -18.08
N ARG A 1182 16.50 -7.75 -18.58
CA ARG A 1182 15.59 -6.94 -17.75
C ARG A 1182 14.14 -7.37 -17.92
N PRO A 1183 13.63 -8.29 -17.07
CA PRO A 1183 12.26 -8.77 -17.14
C PRO A 1183 11.21 -7.65 -17.17
N GLY A 1184 10.44 -7.61 -18.25
CA GLY A 1184 9.34 -6.67 -18.44
C GLY A 1184 9.69 -5.38 -19.20
N GLU A 1185 10.84 -5.28 -19.88
CA GLU A 1185 11.05 -4.24 -20.91
C GLU A 1185 10.31 -4.56 -22.21
N VAL A 1186 10.53 -5.75 -22.77
CA VAL A 1186 9.76 -6.26 -23.91
C VAL A 1186 8.25 -6.22 -23.63
N GLY A 1187 7.81 -6.71 -22.47
CA GLY A 1187 6.39 -6.67 -22.08
C GLY A 1187 5.81 -5.26 -21.92
N ARG A 1188 6.62 -4.24 -21.60
CA ARG A 1188 6.20 -2.82 -21.62
C ARG A 1188 6.13 -2.28 -23.04
N TRP A 1189 7.07 -2.67 -23.91
CA TRP A 1189 7.08 -2.26 -25.31
C TRP A 1189 5.92 -2.88 -26.10
N VAL A 1190 5.72 -4.19 -25.98
CA VAL A 1190 4.58 -4.93 -26.55
C VAL A 1190 3.25 -4.38 -26.04
N ARG A 1191 3.10 -4.10 -24.73
CA ARG A 1191 1.86 -3.48 -24.23
C ARG A 1191 1.63 -2.07 -24.74
N ARG A 1192 2.69 -1.28 -24.99
CA ARG A 1192 2.56 0.03 -25.66
C ARG A 1192 2.10 -0.15 -27.10
N VAL A 1193 2.78 -0.97 -27.89
CA VAL A 1193 2.44 -1.25 -29.30
C VAL A 1193 1.03 -1.85 -29.42
N ALA A 1194 0.62 -2.75 -28.53
CA ALA A 1194 -0.73 -3.29 -28.49
C ALA A 1194 -1.78 -2.23 -28.09
N LEU A 1195 -1.48 -1.30 -27.15
CA LEU A 1195 -2.35 -0.15 -26.89
C LEU A 1195 -2.45 0.77 -28.11
N THR A 1196 -1.33 1.05 -28.79
CA THR A 1196 -1.30 1.88 -30.00
C THR A 1196 -2.09 1.22 -31.14
N ALA A 1197 -1.91 -0.09 -31.35
CA ALA A 1197 -2.64 -0.86 -32.35
C ALA A 1197 -4.14 -1.01 -32.00
N ALA A 1198 -4.50 -1.10 -30.72
CA ALA A 1198 -5.89 -1.06 -30.29
C ALA A 1198 -6.52 0.33 -30.47
N LEU A 1199 -5.80 1.40 -30.15
CA LEU A 1199 -6.23 2.79 -30.38
C LEU A 1199 -6.41 3.06 -31.89
N VAL A 1200 -5.43 2.70 -32.72
CA VAL A 1200 -5.53 2.79 -34.19
C VAL A 1200 -6.64 1.89 -34.72
N GLY A 1201 -6.80 0.67 -34.21
CA GLY A 1201 -7.89 -0.23 -34.59
C GLY A 1201 -9.28 0.27 -34.22
N VAL A 1202 -9.42 0.99 -33.11
CA VAL A 1202 -10.67 1.69 -32.70
C VAL A 1202 -10.94 2.91 -33.58
N VAL A 1203 -9.90 3.65 -33.99
CA VAL A 1203 -10.04 4.73 -34.98
C VAL A 1203 -10.47 4.18 -36.35
N VAL A 1204 -9.78 3.16 -36.86
CA VAL A 1204 -10.02 2.62 -38.22
C VAL A 1204 -11.32 1.80 -38.32
N LYS A 1205 -11.80 1.16 -37.25
CA LYS A 1205 -13.10 0.45 -37.27
C LYS A 1205 -14.32 1.36 -37.16
N ARG A 1206 -14.16 2.64 -36.80
CA ARG A 1206 -15.28 3.58 -36.62
C ARG A 1206 -16.10 3.73 -37.91
N ASP A 1207 -15.43 3.91 -39.03
CA ASP A 1207 -16.08 4.30 -40.28
C ASP A 1207 -16.81 3.10 -40.93
N PHE A 1208 -16.19 1.92 -40.90
CA PHE A 1208 -16.79 0.68 -41.41
C PHE A 1208 -18.10 0.28 -40.69
N VAL A 1209 -18.18 0.52 -39.38
CA VAL A 1209 -19.37 0.19 -38.58
C VAL A 1209 -20.50 1.21 -38.79
N LEU A 1210 -20.16 2.49 -39.02
CA LEU A 1210 -21.16 3.56 -39.15
C LEU A 1210 -21.76 3.69 -40.55
N GLU A 1211 -21.00 3.44 -41.63
CA GLU A 1211 -21.50 3.66 -43.00
C GLU A 1211 -21.90 2.38 -43.76
N GLU A 1212 -21.10 1.31 -43.64
CA GLU A 1212 -21.23 0.16 -44.56
C GLU A 1212 -22.19 -0.91 -44.03
N LEU A 1213 -22.22 -1.13 -42.71
CA LEU A 1213 -23.13 -2.06 -42.06
C LEU A 1213 -24.63 -1.67 -42.26
N PRO A 1214 -25.04 -0.39 -42.10
CA PRO A 1214 -26.42 0.04 -42.32
C PRO A 1214 -26.85 0.13 -43.80
N ARG A 1215 -25.91 -0.05 -44.74
CA ARG A 1215 -26.23 -0.26 -46.16
C ARG A 1215 -26.52 -1.73 -46.44
N ARG A 1216 -25.63 -2.64 -46.04
CA ARG A 1216 -25.78 -4.09 -46.30
C ARG A 1216 -26.97 -4.72 -45.59
N LEU A 1217 -27.28 -4.29 -44.36
CA LEU A 1217 -28.45 -4.79 -43.61
C LEU A 1217 -29.80 -4.38 -44.22
N ARG A 1218 -29.84 -3.37 -45.10
CA ARG A 1218 -31.08 -2.96 -45.80
C ARG A 1218 -31.42 -3.79 -47.05
N GLY A 1219 -30.57 -4.74 -47.43
CA GLY A 1219 -30.79 -5.65 -48.57
C GLY A 1219 -31.24 -7.07 -48.20
N LEU A 1220 -31.54 -7.35 -46.93
CA LEU A 1220 -31.88 -8.69 -46.45
C LEU A 1220 -33.40 -8.83 -46.25
N ASP A 1221 -34.07 -9.47 -47.21
CA ASP A 1221 -35.48 -9.85 -47.09
C ASP A 1221 -35.65 -10.99 -46.06
N VAL A 1222 -36.16 -10.63 -44.89
CA VAL A 1222 -36.43 -11.53 -43.76
C VAL A 1222 -37.48 -12.59 -44.11
N GLY A 1223 -38.35 -12.36 -45.10
CA GLY A 1223 -39.35 -13.31 -45.59
C GLY A 1223 -38.79 -14.55 -46.32
N SER A 1224 -37.47 -14.57 -46.56
CA SER A 1224 -36.77 -15.73 -47.11
C SER A 1224 -36.31 -16.74 -46.04
N ILE A 1225 -35.86 -16.26 -44.88
CA ILE A 1225 -35.15 -17.08 -43.87
C ILE A 1225 -36.12 -17.99 -43.08
N VAL A 1226 -37.34 -17.53 -42.83
CA VAL A 1226 -38.33 -18.24 -42.00
C VAL A 1226 -38.83 -19.55 -42.65
N ARG A 1227 -38.70 -19.71 -43.97
CA ARG A 1227 -39.15 -20.92 -44.70
C ARG A 1227 -38.16 -22.10 -44.67
N GLY A 1228 -37.00 -21.95 -44.02
CA GLY A 1228 -35.98 -23.00 -43.93
C GLY A 1228 -36.05 -23.91 -42.71
N TRP A 1229 -37.05 -23.76 -41.83
CA TRP A 1229 -37.13 -24.45 -40.53
C TRP A 1229 -38.35 -25.39 -40.38
N SER A 1230 -38.86 -25.87 -41.50
CA SER A 1230 -39.87 -26.94 -41.57
C SER A 1230 -39.58 -27.88 -42.75
N GLY A 1231 -38.70 -28.86 -42.51
CA GLY A 1231 -38.22 -29.84 -43.48
C GLY A 1231 -37.26 -30.84 -42.84
#